data_AF-A0A936JNN5-F1
#
_entry.id   AF-A0A936JNN5-F1
#
_cell.length_a   1.000
_cell.length_b   1.000
_cell.length_c   1.000
_cell.angle_alpha   90.00
_cell.angle_beta   90.00
_cell.angle_gamma   90.00
#
_symmetry.space_group_name_H-M   'P 1'
#
loop_
_entity.id
_entity.type
_entity.pdbx_description
1 polymer ?
#
loop_
_entity_poly.entity_id
_entity_poly.type
_entity_poly.pdbx_seq_one_letter_code
_entity_poly.pdbx_strand_id
1 'polypeptide(L)'
;MMVVLVLADPGLARGVYTLGGSPADFPAFTQAAQYLNACGVMDSVIIDVRPGYYQEQVNFTQIPGTAALKKVIFRQEPKTTSKPIVSFGAIYPNNNAVLSLDGTDWIVFKNINFISTGSDYAQVVVLKNGTTNVWLDSNIIETSSAAVNDGGLISDNANQATNLRVTNNSFIRGIFGVSVEYLPGAPMTGVSISGNSFINYTSVGAYIQGADASMIARNTFTTNSTLATSLQVVNSANNAQVVGNLVSNIPSGTGINITGSTSSSPALAMIVANNMVGIGSSGVNTSGIEILSSSFVNVYHNTVNIGATGTNAAQAGLVINGGGTIHIKNNIFYNSGGGYAISVAFTAPAIPIASSDYNVLYSNGAFLGAWDNGTSLMKLPTLKAWRDSTGFDLTSLSKVLTFQNDLLHLVNVDSTLFGTTSLLSTVTTDIDRQPRRTPYMGADEIIPVITIVNSTGQQFVCMGNTVIFSVDAVISNSGRFRYQWQRNGVNIPDSTGRTLTIYNSNFDSEAFYRVILMGNSGADTVVSQMMQLAIAPQTKVFIQPKTVYLLPGSNATFEVGAEAAPILPQNRVYYAWYRGTTKLENTTRFAGTDTPILQIFNVQPADTGRNYYAVVEGTCGRDSSQLFAVLLPGAIFIKQPRDTAACNGGSVTLSATLQTEIPNAMLKYQWMRGNRFVVDTGNFSGATTPNLTITNVTPADTGSDYVLVVTVVANNSTLLTGYATVGLNKETVITDSPRNQASCEGKPLLLTATADGSNLIYQWQRNDVNIPGANTRSYTIPTLDSNTIGKYRIVVTGVCGTQTSNAATISKKDKPGILLQPLKRVRLFVGKLLTIAMEPSGAIPLRYKWYKNGVEVPSSGEKIFYKNDVTRADTGIYYCVISNECDSIRTDNVEVYYDPTAVNEVAEINGFTLESPQPNPVVNSSLIRFVVPMEAQVTISLRNTLGQVVATLINARYSAGDYSVEFNPSSSNLPAGVYFTELNSGNVRIVRSTVIIR
;
A
#
# COMPACT_ATOMS: atom_id res chain seq x y z
N MET A 1 30.24 -76.26 23.06
CA MET A 1 29.86 -76.23 21.64
C MET A 1 28.40 -75.79 21.56
N MET A 2 28.17 -74.50 21.34
CA MET A 2 26.87 -73.95 20.97
C MET A 2 27.18 -72.88 19.94
N VAL A 3 27.05 -73.26 18.67
CA VAL A 3 27.27 -72.39 17.51
C VAL A 3 26.05 -71.49 17.44
N VAL A 4 26.19 -70.22 17.85
CA VAL A 4 25.24 -69.18 17.46
C VAL A 4 25.62 -68.77 16.05
N LEU A 5 24.84 -69.25 15.08
CA LEU A 5 24.86 -68.77 13.72
C LEU A 5 24.40 -67.30 13.76
N VAL A 6 25.33 -66.34 13.70
CA VAL A 6 24.99 -64.95 13.42
C VAL A 6 24.55 -64.93 11.96
N LEU A 7 23.23 -64.92 11.73
CA LEU A 7 22.68 -64.47 10.46
C LEU A 7 23.23 -63.05 10.27
N ALA A 8 24.09 -62.85 9.28
CA ALA A 8 24.60 -61.53 8.95
C ALA A 8 23.40 -60.68 8.55
N ASP A 9 23.03 -59.71 9.39
CA ASP A 9 22.06 -58.70 9.00
C ASP A 9 22.57 -58.02 7.72
N PRO A 10 21.69 -57.70 6.75
CA PRO A 10 22.12 -57.04 5.53
C PRO A 10 22.79 -55.71 5.87
N GLY A 11 23.81 -55.33 5.10
CA GLY A 11 24.42 -54.00 5.20
C GLY A 11 23.36 -52.91 5.10
N LEU A 12 23.63 -51.73 5.69
CA LEU A 12 22.61 -50.67 5.75
C LEU A 12 22.16 -50.26 4.34
N ALA A 13 20.84 -50.28 4.11
CA ALA A 13 20.25 -49.77 2.88
C ALA A 13 20.29 -48.24 2.86
N ARG A 14 20.10 -47.64 1.67
CA ARG A 14 19.97 -46.20 1.51
C ARG A 14 18.96 -45.63 2.50
N GLY A 15 19.38 -44.69 3.33
CA GLY A 15 18.50 -44.12 4.33
C GLY A 15 19.19 -43.13 5.25
N VAL A 16 18.37 -42.54 6.13
CA VAL A 16 18.82 -41.73 7.26
C VAL A 16 18.56 -42.56 8.51
N TYR A 17 19.62 -42.79 9.28
CA TYR A 17 19.61 -43.49 10.57
C TYR A 17 19.93 -42.49 11.66
N THR A 18 19.56 -42.80 12.89
CA THR A 18 19.72 -41.93 14.06
C THR A 18 20.70 -42.53 15.05
N LEU A 19 21.58 -41.69 15.62
CA LEU A 19 22.55 -42.08 16.64
C LEU A 19 22.33 -41.29 17.92
N GLY A 20 22.14 -42.01 19.03
CA GLY A 20 21.94 -41.46 20.37
C GLY A 20 20.50 -41.00 20.66
N GLY A 21 20.14 -40.93 21.95
CA GLY A 21 18.77 -40.69 22.41
C GLY A 21 17.88 -41.95 22.36
N SER A 22 16.57 -41.79 22.58
CA SER A 22 15.60 -42.89 22.54
C SER A 22 14.28 -42.45 21.89
N PRO A 23 13.76 -43.17 20.86
CA PRO A 23 14.38 -44.33 20.19
C PRO A 23 15.49 -43.89 19.21
N ALA A 24 16.52 -44.72 19.01
CA ALA A 24 17.59 -44.49 18.03
C ALA A 24 17.95 -45.80 17.32
N ASP A 25 18.40 -45.70 16.06
CA ASP A 25 18.90 -46.87 15.31
C ASP A 25 20.21 -47.38 15.91
N PHE A 26 21.09 -46.46 16.34
CA PHE A 26 22.32 -46.76 17.08
C PHE A 26 22.34 -45.99 18.40
N PRO A 27 22.47 -46.66 19.56
CA PRO A 27 22.56 -45.95 20.84
C PRO A 27 23.85 -45.12 21.01
N ALA A 28 24.96 -45.51 20.37
CA ALA A 28 26.29 -44.92 20.53
C ALA A 28 27.16 -45.12 19.25
N PHE A 29 28.27 -44.38 19.13
CA PHE A 29 29.21 -44.52 18.00
C PHE A 29 29.89 -45.88 17.98
N THR A 30 30.27 -46.43 19.12
CA THR A 30 30.86 -47.78 19.17
C THR A 30 29.93 -48.83 18.60
N GLN A 31 28.62 -48.73 18.87
CA GLN A 31 27.63 -49.66 18.32
C GLN A 31 27.43 -49.49 16.81
N ALA A 32 27.39 -48.24 16.33
CA ALA A 32 27.33 -47.95 14.89
C ALA A 32 28.58 -48.46 14.17
N ALA A 33 29.77 -48.27 14.77
CA ALA A 33 31.03 -48.75 14.24
C ALA A 33 31.10 -50.28 14.21
N GLN A 34 30.69 -50.97 15.27
CA GLN A 34 30.60 -52.43 15.29
C GLN A 34 29.71 -52.97 14.18
N TYR A 35 28.53 -52.37 13.97
CA TYR A 35 27.62 -52.78 12.90
C TYR A 35 28.23 -52.52 11.51
N LEU A 36 28.74 -51.31 11.27
CA LEU A 36 29.30 -50.92 9.97
C LEU A 36 30.55 -51.74 9.63
N ASN A 37 31.42 -52.03 10.59
CA ASN A 37 32.60 -52.86 10.38
C ASN A 37 32.22 -54.31 10.03
N ALA A 38 31.14 -54.85 10.61
CA ALA A 38 30.72 -56.23 10.39
C ALA A 38 29.83 -56.41 9.15
N CYS A 39 28.82 -55.56 8.98
CA CYS A 39 27.76 -55.72 7.98
C CYS A 39 27.88 -54.75 6.79
N GLY A 40 28.57 -53.62 6.98
CA GLY A 40 28.80 -52.64 5.92
C GLY A 40 27.53 -51.90 5.45
N VAL A 41 27.57 -51.44 4.21
CA VAL A 41 26.49 -50.69 3.55
C VAL A 41 26.14 -51.25 2.17
N MET A 42 24.86 -51.20 1.82
CA MET A 42 24.37 -51.58 0.48
C MET A 42 24.33 -50.39 -0.48
N ASP A 43 24.12 -49.18 0.03
CA ASP A 43 24.09 -47.90 -0.69
C ASP A 43 24.55 -46.76 0.25
N SER A 44 24.60 -45.51 -0.21
CA SER A 44 24.94 -44.35 0.63
C SER A 44 23.99 -44.19 1.82
N VAL A 45 24.55 -43.96 3.01
CA VAL A 45 23.79 -43.80 4.25
C VAL A 45 24.18 -42.52 4.98
N ILE A 46 23.20 -41.92 5.65
CA ILE A 46 23.39 -40.79 6.55
C ILE A 46 23.06 -41.26 7.96
N ILE A 47 23.92 -40.94 8.91
CA ILE A 47 23.72 -41.16 10.34
C ILE A 47 23.61 -39.79 11.00
N ASP A 48 22.38 -39.41 11.35
CA ASP A 48 22.04 -38.19 12.09
C ASP A 48 22.34 -38.41 13.58
N VAL A 49 23.42 -37.77 14.03
CA VAL A 49 23.92 -37.87 15.39
C VAL A 49 23.24 -36.82 16.26
N ARG A 50 22.47 -37.27 17.26
CA ARG A 50 21.77 -36.38 18.18
C ARG A 50 22.75 -35.67 19.11
N PRO A 51 22.44 -34.43 19.54
CA PRO A 51 23.20 -33.75 20.57
C PRO A 51 23.33 -34.62 21.82
N GLY A 52 24.56 -34.79 22.28
CA GLY A 52 24.87 -35.67 23.38
C GLY A 52 26.36 -35.67 23.67
N TYR A 53 26.72 -36.22 24.81
CA TYR A 53 28.09 -36.42 25.24
C TYR A 53 28.38 -37.92 25.25
N TYR A 54 29.20 -38.35 24.28
CA TYR A 54 29.52 -39.75 23.99
C TYR A 54 30.96 -40.02 24.46
N GLN A 55 31.11 -40.59 25.66
CA GLN A 55 32.41 -40.95 26.22
C GLN A 55 32.87 -42.33 25.76
N GLU A 56 33.45 -42.41 24.58
CA GLU A 56 33.81 -43.67 23.95
C GLU A 56 34.94 -43.48 22.93
N GLN A 57 35.73 -44.54 22.74
CA GLN A 57 36.65 -44.62 21.61
C GLN A 57 35.92 -45.22 20.41
N VAL A 58 36.02 -44.57 19.26
CA VAL A 58 35.38 -45.00 18.02
C VAL A 58 36.44 -45.54 17.06
N ASN A 59 36.25 -46.77 16.59
CA ASN A 59 37.15 -47.40 15.63
C ASN A 59 36.39 -47.93 14.42
N PHE A 60 36.63 -47.34 13.24
CA PHE A 60 36.15 -47.88 11.98
C PHE A 60 37.29 -48.61 11.29
N THR A 61 37.02 -49.84 10.85
CA THR A 61 37.90 -50.54 9.93
C THR A 61 37.44 -50.25 8.49
N GLN A 62 37.96 -50.97 7.50
CA GLN A 62 37.31 -51.05 6.18
C GLN A 62 35.83 -51.41 6.36
N ILE A 63 34.94 -50.53 5.89
CA ILE A 63 33.50 -50.74 5.91
C ILE A 63 33.14 -51.52 4.63
N PRO A 64 32.54 -52.71 4.70
CA PRO A 64 32.16 -53.44 3.50
C PRO A 64 31.15 -52.65 2.65
N GLY A 65 31.35 -52.60 1.33
CA GLY A 65 30.40 -52.01 0.38
C GLY A 65 30.50 -50.49 0.20
N THR A 66 31.40 -49.79 0.93
CA THR A 66 31.71 -48.39 0.65
C THR A 66 32.35 -48.21 -0.72
N ALA A 67 31.99 -47.11 -1.39
CA ALA A 67 32.50 -46.74 -2.70
C ALA A 67 32.19 -45.26 -2.97
N ALA A 68 32.67 -44.72 -4.10
CA ALA A 68 32.44 -43.33 -4.50
C ALA A 68 30.97 -42.87 -4.48
N LEU A 69 30.04 -43.79 -4.76
CA LEU A 69 28.59 -43.56 -4.76
C LEU A 69 27.87 -44.11 -3.51
N LYS A 70 28.59 -44.74 -2.58
CA LYS A 70 28.08 -45.44 -1.39
C LYS A 70 28.83 -44.97 -0.15
N LYS A 71 28.61 -43.72 0.24
CA LYS A 71 29.32 -43.08 1.35
C LYS A 71 28.60 -43.29 2.67
N VAL A 72 29.36 -43.30 3.76
CA VAL A 72 28.81 -43.23 5.12
C VAL A 72 29.00 -41.81 5.64
N ILE A 73 27.91 -41.13 5.97
CA ILE A 73 27.95 -39.73 6.41
C ILE A 73 27.43 -39.63 7.85
N PHE A 74 28.32 -39.38 8.79
CA PHE A 74 27.96 -38.95 10.14
C PHE A 74 27.80 -37.43 10.15
N ARG A 75 26.63 -36.93 10.56
CA ARG A 75 26.42 -35.50 10.73
C ARG A 75 25.61 -35.20 11.97
N GLN A 76 25.76 -33.99 12.51
CA GLN A 76 24.80 -33.46 13.50
C GLN A 76 23.36 -33.59 12.98
N GLU A 77 22.46 -34.08 13.85
CA GLU A 77 21.03 -34.20 13.55
C GLU A 77 20.46 -32.84 13.10
N PRO A 78 19.81 -32.75 11.93
CA PRO A 78 19.22 -31.52 11.44
C PRO A 78 18.25 -30.91 12.45
N LYS A 79 18.24 -29.57 12.54
CA LYS A 79 17.40 -28.76 13.47
C LYS A 79 17.86 -28.74 14.93
N THR A 80 19.02 -29.31 15.25
CA THR A 80 19.62 -29.17 16.58
C THR A 80 20.62 -28.02 16.59
N THR A 81 20.77 -27.36 17.74
CA THR A 81 21.66 -26.18 17.90
C THR A 81 23.02 -26.52 18.49
N SER A 82 23.18 -27.70 19.09
CA SER A 82 24.41 -28.13 19.77
C SER A 82 25.06 -29.31 19.04
N LYS A 83 26.35 -29.19 18.74
CA LYS A 83 27.13 -30.26 18.12
C LYS A 83 27.25 -31.46 19.08
N PRO A 84 27.10 -32.70 18.60
CA PRO A 84 27.46 -33.89 19.35
C PRO A 84 28.92 -33.84 19.78
N ILE A 85 29.22 -34.33 20.98
CA ILE A 85 30.58 -34.39 21.51
C ILE A 85 30.96 -35.85 21.70
N VAL A 86 31.97 -36.30 20.98
CA VAL A 86 32.62 -37.60 21.19
C VAL A 86 33.93 -37.36 21.92
N SER A 87 34.11 -38.00 23.06
CA SER A 87 35.31 -37.83 23.86
C SER A 87 35.89 -39.14 24.32
N PHE A 88 37.21 -39.18 24.42
CA PHE A 88 37.93 -40.33 24.93
C PHE A 88 39.22 -39.91 25.61
N GLY A 89 39.51 -40.52 26.76
CA GLY A 89 40.75 -40.31 27.50
C GLY A 89 41.78 -41.35 27.12
N ALA A 90 42.64 -41.04 26.15
CA ALA A 90 43.79 -41.88 25.84
C ALA A 90 44.76 -41.96 27.04
N ILE A 91 45.23 -43.16 27.35
CA ILE A 91 46.17 -43.42 28.47
C ILE A 91 47.38 -44.24 28.00
N TYR A 92 47.29 -44.91 26.83
CA TYR A 92 48.32 -45.83 26.35
C TYR A 92 48.60 -45.64 24.84
N PRO A 93 49.82 -45.95 24.35
CA PRO A 93 50.18 -45.82 22.93
C PRO A 93 49.30 -46.63 21.97
N ASN A 94 48.77 -47.78 22.43
CA ASN A 94 47.89 -48.65 21.64
C ASN A 94 46.40 -48.27 21.72
N ASN A 95 46.05 -47.29 22.54
CA ASN A 95 44.71 -46.74 22.68
C ASN A 95 44.80 -45.21 22.82
N ASN A 96 45.23 -44.59 21.73
CA ASN A 96 45.68 -43.20 21.70
C ASN A 96 44.75 -42.24 20.93
N ALA A 97 43.60 -42.71 20.43
CA ALA A 97 42.73 -41.93 19.54
C ALA A 97 41.29 -41.86 20.06
N VAL A 98 40.59 -40.73 19.84
CA VAL A 98 39.13 -40.64 19.99
C VAL A 98 38.44 -41.34 18.81
N LEU A 99 38.88 -41.04 17.60
CA LEU A 99 38.42 -41.63 16.35
C LEU A 99 39.61 -42.25 15.60
N SER A 100 39.58 -43.57 15.43
CA SER A 100 40.54 -44.32 14.63
C SER A 100 39.86 -44.78 13.34
N LEU A 101 40.47 -44.46 12.21
CA LEU A 101 40.09 -44.94 10.87
C LEU A 101 41.23 -45.83 10.37
N ASP A 102 40.93 -47.11 10.19
CA ASP A 102 41.93 -48.15 9.93
C ASP A 102 41.56 -48.92 8.65
N GLY A 103 42.22 -48.54 7.55
CA GLY A 103 41.82 -48.96 6.21
C GLY A 103 40.42 -48.48 5.80
N THR A 104 39.86 -47.46 6.47
CA THR A 104 38.50 -46.97 6.17
C THR A 104 38.49 -46.13 4.89
N ASP A 105 37.43 -46.25 4.07
CA ASP A 105 37.22 -45.36 2.94
C ASP A 105 35.79 -44.83 2.80
N TRP A 106 35.64 -43.71 2.08
CA TRP A 106 34.35 -43.07 1.75
C TRP A 106 33.47 -42.70 2.95
N ILE A 107 34.10 -42.22 4.02
CA ILE A 107 33.44 -41.77 5.24
C ILE A 107 33.53 -40.25 5.42
N VAL A 108 32.45 -39.65 5.93
CA VAL A 108 32.32 -38.21 6.17
C VAL A 108 31.88 -37.96 7.61
N PHE A 109 32.54 -37.03 8.29
CA PHE A 109 32.13 -36.50 9.59
C PHE A 109 31.87 -34.99 9.48
N LYS A 110 30.66 -34.57 9.84
CA LYS A 110 30.22 -33.18 9.70
C LYS A 110 29.56 -32.62 10.95
N ASN A 111 30.04 -31.46 11.43
CA ASN A 111 29.51 -30.77 12.61
C ASN A 111 29.52 -31.61 13.90
N ILE A 112 30.56 -32.41 14.13
CA ILE A 112 30.76 -33.20 15.34
C ILE A 112 32.00 -32.68 16.07
N ASN A 113 31.97 -32.66 17.40
CA ASN A 113 33.14 -32.30 18.21
C ASN A 113 33.83 -33.59 18.66
N PHE A 114 35.10 -33.74 18.34
CA PHE A 114 35.96 -34.82 18.83
C PHE A 114 36.96 -34.23 19.82
N ILE A 115 36.93 -34.71 21.06
CA ILE A 115 37.72 -34.13 22.16
C ILE A 115 38.50 -35.24 22.87
N SER A 116 39.83 -35.18 22.81
CA SER A 116 40.65 -36.04 23.65
C SER A 116 40.70 -35.47 25.07
N THR A 117 40.58 -36.33 26.08
CA THR A 117 40.69 -35.95 27.51
C THR A 117 41.92 -36.55 28.20
N GLY A 118 42.80 -37.23 27.45
CA GLY A 118 44.03 -37.85 27.97
C GLY A 118 45.17 -36.86 28.21
N SER A 119 46.02 -37.06 29.20
CA SER A 119 47.15 -36.14 29.46
C SER A 119 48.43 -36.45 28.68
N ASP A 120 48.49 -37.60 28.01
CA ASP A 120 49.56 -38.05 27.14
C ASP A 120 48.95 -39.00 26.08
N TYR A 121 49.58 -39.09 24.91
CA TYR A 121 49.04 -39.81 23.75
C TYR A 121 47.63 -39.32 23.33
N ALA A 122 47.34 -38.03 23.47
CA ALA A 122 46.01 -37.47 23.26
C ALA A 122 45.71 -37.19 21.78
N GLN A 123 45.74 -38.21 20.93
CA GLN A 123 45.35 -38.06 19.52
C GLN A 123 43.83 -38.01 19.39
N VAL A 124 43.32 -37.19 18.48
CA VAL A 124 41.86 -37.03 18.31
C VAL A 124 41.38 -37.88 17.14
N VAL A 125 41.91 -37.65 15.93
CA VAL A 125 41.59 -38.42 14.73
C VAL A 125 42.86 -39.04 14.16
N VAL A 126 42.85 -40.35 13.93
CA VAL A 126 44.01 -41.08 13.39
C VAL A 126 43.62 -41.83 12.13
N LEU A 127 44.42 -41.69 11.07
CA LEU A 127 44.27 -42.39 9.80
C LEU A 127 45.38 -43.46 9.67
N LYS A 128 44.98 -44.72 9.47
CA LYS A 128 45.88 -45.88 9.43
C LYS A 128 45.64 -46.79 8.23
N ASN A 129 46.68 -47.54 7.85
CA ASN A 129 46.61 -48.72 6.98
C ASN A 129 45.83 -48.55 5.66
N GLY A 130 46.05 -47.46 4.91
CA GLY A 130 45.46 -47.28 3.58
C GLY A 130 44.12 -46.54 3.56
N THR A 131 43.77 -45.85 4.64
CA THR A 131 42.60 -44.98 4.77
C THR A 131 42.65 -43.85 3.74
N THR A 132 41.64 -43.81 2.87
CA THR A 132 41.51 -42.83 1.77
C THR A 132 40.08 -42.31 1.65
N ASN A 133 39.85 -41.23 0.91
CA ASN A 133 38.50 -40.69 0.67
C ASN A 133 37.74 -40.30 1.96
N VAL A 134 38.45 -39.74 2.94
CA VAL A 134 37.91 -39.27 4.23
C VAL A 134 37.63 -37.78 4.21
N TRP A 135 36.43 -37.36 4.63
CA TRP A 135 36.07 -35.95 4.72
C TRP A 135 35.71 -35.53 6.15
N LEU A 136 36.40 -34.52 6.67
CA LEU A 136 36.11 -33.86 7.94
C LEU A 136 35.65 -32.44 7.63
N ASP A 137 34.38 -32.12 7.89
CA ASP A 137 33.81 -30.80 7.62
C ASP A 137 33.20 -30.15 8.85
N SER A 138 33.62 -28.93 9.19
CA SER A 138 32.98 -28.12 10.23
C SER A 138 33.00 -28.77 11.63
N ASN A 139 34.01 -29.57 11.95
CA ASN A 139 34.18 -30.23 13.25
C ASN A 139 35.02 -29.39 14.22
N ILE A 140 34.92 -29.65 15.52
CA ILE A 140 35.94 -29.25 16.50
C ILE A 140 36.79 -30.47 16.80
N ILE A 141 38.10 -30.34 16.68
CA ILE A 141 39.08 -31.39 16.91
C ILE A 141 40.04 -30.85 17.95
N GLU A 142 39.89 -31.31 19.20
CA GLU A 142 40.53 -30.70 20.36
C GLU A 142 41.33 -31.74 21.17
N THR A 143 42.60 -31.44 21.42
CA THR A 143 43.44 -32.22 22.34
C THR A 143 43.33 -31.66 23.75
N SER A 144 43.59 -32.46 24.78
CA SER A 144 43.53 -32.08 26.21
C SER A 144 44.79 -31.38 26.73
N SER A 145 45.92 -31.51 26.05
CA SER A 145 47.20 -30.87 26.37
C SER A 145 48.02 -30.61 25.10
N ALA A 146 49.25 -30.11 25.28
CA ALA A 146 50.25 -29.96 24.22
C ALA A 146 51.51 -30.79 24.55
N ALA A 147 51.31 -32.07 24.88
CA ALA A 147 52.38 -33.03 25.15
C ALA A 147 52.97 -33.59 23.84
N VAL A 148 54.12 -34.28 23.93
CA VAL A 148 54.93 -34.81 22.82
C VAL A 148 54.19 -35.69 21.81
N ASN A 149 53.09 -36.33 22.21
CA ASN A 149 52.34 -37.26 21.37
C ASN A 149 50.93 -36.76 21.01
N ASP A 150 50.58 -35.52 21.37
CA ASP A 150 49.24 -34.97 21.21
C ASP A 150 49.07 -34.38 19.80
N GLY A 151 47.98 -34.78 19.11
CA GLY A 151 47.71 -34.35 17.76
C GLY A 151 46.23 -34.32 17.41
N GLY A 152 45.81 -33.32 16.65
CA GLY A 152 44.43 -33.21 16.17
C GLY A 152 44.10 -34.31 15.16
N LEU A 153 44.60 -34.18 13.93
CA LEU A 153 44.54 -35.22 12.90
C LEU A 153 45.94 -35.74 12.62
N ILE A 154 46.17 -37.04 12.80
CA ILE A 154 47.46 -37.69 12.52
C ILE A 154 47.24 -38.82 11.50
N SER A 155 47.95 -38.75 10.38
CA SER A 155 48.11 -39.89 9.48
C SER A 155 49.35 -40.67 9.89
N ASP A 156 49.24 -41.98 10.04
CA ASP A 156 50.46 -42.80 10.12
C ASP A 156 51.20 -42.79 8.77
N ASN A 157 52.47 -43.19 8.81
CA ASN A 157 53.36 -43.21 7.66
C ASN A 157 53.02 -44.31 6.63
N ALA A 158 52.18 -45.29 6.98
CA ALA A 158 51.74 -46.36 6.10
C ALA A 158 50.44 -46.02 5.35
N ASN A 159 49.73 -44.96 5.75
CA ASN A 159 48.34 -44.74 5.38
C ASN A 159 48.09 -44.20 3.95
N GLN A 160 49.02 -43.42 3.39
CA GLN A 160 48.85 -42.76 2.07
C GLN A 160 47.49 -42.05 1.90
N ALA A 161 47.15 -41.11 2.81
CA ALA A 161 45.87 -40.39 2.98
C ALA A 161 45.31 -39.65 1.74
N THR A 162 45.10 -40.36 0.64
CA THR A 162 44.66 -39.86 -0.66
C THR A 162 43.19 -39.44 -0.61
N ASN A 163 42.83 -38.38 -1.32
CA ASN A 163 41.49 -37.78 -1.31
C ASN A 163 41.00 -37.35 0.09
N LEU A 164 41.91 -37.04 1.01
CA LEU A 164 41.60 -36.47 2.31
C LEU A 164 41.11 -35.03 2.16
N ARG A 165 39.91 -34.73 2.68
CA ARG A 165 39.36 -33.36 2.74
C ARG A 165 39.14 -32.95 4.17
N VAL A 166 39.86 -31.93 4.61
CA VAL A 166 39.74 -31.33 5.93
C VAL A 166 39.30 -29.89 5.72
N THR A 167 38.01 -29.62 5.93
CA THR A 167 37.41 -28.32 5.61
C THR A 167 36.68 -27.67 6.78
N ASN A 168 36.90 -26.37 6.99
CA ASN A 168 36.16 -25.58 7.98
C ASN A 168 36.21 -26.10 9.43
N ASN A 169 37.21 -26.92 9.79
CA ASN A 169 37.34 -27.46 11.13
C ASN A 169 38.12 -26.50 12.03
N SER A 170 37.92 -26.60 13.34
CA SER A 170 38.75 -25.96 14.36
C SER A 170 39.64 -26.99 15.03
N PHE A 171 40.95 -26.88 14.82
CA PHE A 171 41.99 -27.65 15.50
C PHE A 171 42.50 -26.84 16.68
N ILE A 172 42.27 -27.34 17.88
CA ILE A 172 42.57 -26.63 19.13
C ILE A 172 43.63 -27.42 19.90
N ARG A 173 44.76 -26.77 20.18
CA ARG A 173 45.91 -27.31 20.92
C ARG A 173 46.58 -28.50 20.19
N GLY A 174 47.52 -29.15 20.88
CA GLY A 174 48.34 -30.23 20.35
C GLY A 174 49.69 -29.76 19.80
N ILE A 175 50.59 -30.70 19.55
CA ILE A 175 51.85 -30.40 18.85
C ILE A 175 51.59 -30.16 17.38
N PHE A 176 50.73 -31.01 16.81
CA PHE A 176 50.23 -30.89 15.46
C PHE A 176 48.72 -30.61 15.48
N GLY A 177 48.26 -29.62 14.72
CA GLY A 177 46.85 -29.54 14.38
C GLY A 177 46.49 -30.65 13.38
N VAL A 178 47.19 -30.66 12.25
CA VAL A 178 47.12 -31.70 11.22
C VAL A 178 48.54 -32.16 10.89
N SER A 179 48.79 -33.48 10.89
CA SER A 179 49.98 -34.10 10.31
C SER A 179 49.56 -35.17 9.32
N VAL A 180 49.87 -34.95 8.04
CA VAL A 180 49.62 -35.89 6.94
C VAL A 180 50.96 -36.32 6.37
N GLU A 181 51.37 -37.51 6.77
CA GLU A 181 52.63 -38.14 6.36
C GLU A 181 52.40 -39.13 5.22
N TYR A 182 53.43 -39.33 4.41
CA TYR A 182 53.39 -40.21 3.24
C TYR A 182 54.31 -41.43 3.40
N LEU A 183 54.04 -42.47 2.61
CA LEU A 183 54.92 -43.61 2.42
C LEU A 183 55.90 -43.35 1.25
N PRO A 184 57.23 -43.44 1.45
CA PRO A 184 58.22 -43.31 0.39
C PRO A 184 57.93 -44.15 -0.87
N GLY A 185 57.80 -43.48 -2.03
CA GLY A 185 57.65 -44.12 -3.35
C GLY A 185 56.35 -43.86 -4.10
N ALA A 186 55.30 -43.32 -3.47
CA ALA A 186 54.05 -42.94 -4.14
C ALA A 186 53.47 -41.64 -3.56
N PRO A 187 53.36 -40.54 -4.34
CA PRO A 187 52.79 -39.29 -3.85
C PRO A 187 51.28 -39.42 -3.58
N MET A 188 50.82 -38.84 -2.48
CA MET A 188 49.39 -38.71 -2.20
C MET A 188 48.76 -37.70 -3.14
N THR A 189 47.52 -37.93 -3.57
CA THR A 189 46.78 -36.97 -4.41
C THR A 189 45.45 -36.58 -3.78
N GLY A 190 44.92 -35.42 -4.15
CA GLY A 190 43.59 -34.99 -3.69
C GLY A 190 43.51 -34.57 -2.22
N VAL A 191 44.64 -34.29 -1.57
CA VAL A 191 44.68 -33.75 -0.20
C VAL A 191 44.25 -32.29 -0.22
N SER A 192 43.21 -31.95 0.53
CA SER A 192 42.67 -30.60 0.64
C SER A 192 42.51 -30.20 2.11
N ILE A 193 43.31 -29.24 2.56
CA ILE A 193 43.23 -28.64 3.90
C ILE A 193 42.79 -27.19 3.71
N SER A 194 41.49 -26.90 3.87
CA SER A 194 40.97 -25.57 3.53
C SER A 194 39.93 -24.99 4.48
N GLY A 195 40.05 -23.69 4.78
CA GLY A 195 39.08 -23.00 5.65
C GLY A 195 39.19 -23.36 7.13
N ASN A 196 40.24 -24.10 7.54
CA ASN A 196 40.37 -24.55 8.93
C ASN A 196 41.00 -23.46 9.81
N SER A 197 40.70 -23.51 11.11
CA SER A 197 41.34 -22.69 12.12
C SER A 197 42.24 -23.55 13.01
N PHE A 198 43.52 -23.20 13.07
CA PHE A 198 44.54 -23.84 13.89
C PHE A 198 44.89 -22.90 15.04
N ILE A 199 44.55 -23.31 16.25
CA ILE A 199 44.58 -22.46 17.44
C ILE A 199 45.45 -23.11 18.52
N ASN A 200 46.46 -22.38 19.00
CA ASN A 200 47.33 -22.78 20.12
C ASN A 200 48.09 -24.11 19.93
N TYR A 201 48.43 -24.46 18.70
CA TYR A 201 49.37 -25.57 18.42
C TYR A 201 50.78 -25.20 18.90
N THR A 202 51.60 -26.15 19.36
CA THR A 202 52.93 -25.82 19.94
C THR A 202 54.10 -26.02 18.99
N SER A 203 53.99 -26.89 17.99
CA SER A 203 55.07 -27.14 17.01
C SER A 203 54.65 -26.81 15.58
N VAL A 204 53.69 -27.53 15.00
CA VAL A 204 53.26 -27.29 13.62
C VAL A 204 51.74 -27.20 13.52
N GLY A 205 51.20 -26.15 12.91
CA GLY A 205 49.76 -26.03 12.72
C GLY A 205 49.26 -27.10 11.75
N ALA A 206 49.80 -27.09 10.53
CA ALA A 206 49.56 -28.10 9.52
C ALA A 206 50.89 -28.58 8.89
N TYR A 207 51.13 -29.88 8.95
CA TYR A 207 52.25 -30.57 8.32
C TYR A 207 51.72 -31.46 7.19
N ILE A 208 52.14 -31.20 5.96
CA ILE A 208 51.74 -31.97 4.77
C ILE A 208 53.01 -32.43 4.07
N GLN A 209 53.20 -33.73 3.97
CA GLN A 209 54.36 -34.32 3.31
C GLN A 209 53.95 -35.19 2.13
N GLY A 210 54.66 -35.11 1.00
CA GLY A 210 54.51 -36.06 -0.11
C GLY A 210 53.17 -35.99 -0.85
N ALA A 211 52.57 -34.79 -0.98
CA ALA A 211 51.24 -34.63 -1.58
C ALA A 211 51.28 -33.81 -2.89
N ASP A 212 51.00 -34.48 -4.00
CA ASP A 212 50.87 -33.87 -5.32
C ASP A 212 49.49 -33.22 -5.50
N ALA A 213 49.47 -32.07 -6.20
CA ALA A 213 48.26 -31.29 -6.45
C ALA A 213 47.42 -31.03 -5.18
N SER A 214 48.09 -30.88 -4.03
CA SER A 214 47.45 -30.58 -2.75
C SER A 214 46.92 -29.15 -2.72
N MET A 215 45.78 -28.94 -2.05
CA MET A 215 45.19 -27.62 -1.86
C MET A 215 45.19 -27.25 -0.38
N ILE A 216 46.06 -26.33 0.00
CA ILE A 216 46.17 -25.79 1.36
C ILE A 216 45.75 -24.33 1.31
N ALA A 217 44.47 -24.07 1.56
CA ALA A 217 43.90 -22.77 1.24
C ALA A 217 43.00 -22.19 2.32
N ARG A 218 43.14 -20.88 2.57
CA ARG A 218 42.23 -20.14 3.46
C ARG A 218 42.20 -20.68 4.89
N ASN A 219 43.30 -21.25 5.37
CA ASN A 219 43.40 -21.64 6.76
C ASN A 219 43.90 -20.46 7.61
N THR A 220 43.44 -20.39 8.86
CA THR A 220 43.92 -19.40 9.83
C THR A 220 44.80 -20.07 10.88
N PHE A 221 45.94 -19.49 11.20
CA PHE A 221 46.90 -20.03 12.15
C PHE A 221 47.19 -19.01 13.25
N THR A 222 47.02 -19.42 14.51
CA THR A 222 47.32 -18.62 15.70
C THR A 222 47.96 -19.49 16.77
N THR A 223 49.02 -19.01 17.42
CA THR A 223 49.69 -19.75 18.50
C THR A 223 50.47 -18.82 19.42
N ASN A 224 50.61 -19.20 20.69
CA ASN A 224 51.49 -18.54 21.65
C ASN A 224 52.90 -19.16 21.71
N SER A 225 53.19 -20.18 20.89
CA SER A 225 54.51 -20.79 20.80
C SER A 225 55.52 -19.85 20.12
N THR A 226 56.76 -19.86 20.61
CA THR A 226 57.87 -19.06 20.07
C THR A 226 58.73 -19.82 19.06
N LEU A 227 58.48 -21.13 18.87
CA LEU A 227 59.27 -22.02 18.01
C LEU A 227 58.41 -22.73 16.95
N ALA A 228 57.15 -22.33 16.80
CA ALA A 228 56.22 -23.04 15.94
C ALA A 228 56.36 -22.67 14.46
N THR A 229 56.01 -23.62 13.60
CA THR A 229 55.78 -23.41 12.18
C THR A 229 54.27 -23.44 11.92
N SER A 230 53.71 -22.45 11.22
CA SER A 230 52.25 -22.44 11.02
C SER A 230 51.84 -23.48 9.99
N LEU A 231 52.50 -23.44 8.84
CA LEU A 231 52.28 -24.36 7.75
C LEU A 231 53.60 -24.89 7.24
N GLN A 232 53.73 -26.21 7.21
CA GLN A 232 54.89 -26.89 6.66
C GLN A 232 54.47 -27.84 5.53
N VAL A 233 55.07 -27.65 4.36
CA VAL A 233 54.82 -28.44 3.15
C VAL A 233 56.13 -29.05 2.69
N VAL A 234 56.21 -30.37 2.73
CA VAL A 234 57.45 -31.11 2.49
C VAL A 234 57.27 -32.06 1.32
N ASN A 235 58.24 -32.13 0.40
CA ASN A 235 58.25 -33.06 -0.74
C ASN A 235 56.92 -33.11 -1.52
N SER A 236 56.22 -31.98 -1.60
CA SER A 236 54.90 -31.89 -2.25
C SER A 236 55.06 -31.12 -3.54
N ALA A 237 54.49 -31.60 -4.64
CA ALA A 237 54.84 -31.10 -5.96
C ALA A 237 53.62 -31.01 -6.89
N ASN A 238 53.88 -30.71 -8.16
CA ASN A 238 52.96 -30.89 -9.28
C ASN A 238 51.58 -30.24 -9.04
N ASN A 239 51.50 -28.91 -9.15
CA ASN A 239 50.31 -28.09 -8.89
C ASN A 239 49.85 -28.03 -7.42
N ALA A 240 50.72 -28.31 -6.46
CA ALA A 240 50.44 -27.99 -5.07
C ALA A 240 50.16 -26.48 -4.90
N GLN A 241 49.18 -26.14 -4.05
CA GLN A 241 48.71 -24.78 -3.84
C GLN A 241 48.70 -24.45 -2.35
N VAL A 242 49.41 -23.39 -1.97
CA VAL A 242 49.38 -22.76 -0.66
C VAL A 242 48.81 -21.35 -0.86
N VAL A 243 47.49 -21.21 -0.76
CA VAL A 243 46.81 -19.99 -1.24
C VAL A 243 45.84 -19.39 -0.22
N GLY A 244 45.98 -18.08 0.05
CA GLY A 244 45.01 -17.37 0.87
C GLY A 244 45.04 -17.71 2.36
N ASN A 245 46.12 -18.30 2.87
CA ASN A 245 46.25 -18.62 4.29
C ASN A 245 46.60 -17.37 5.09
N LEU A 246 46.04 -17.27 6.30
CA LEU A 246 46.26 -16.18 7.23
C LEU A 246 47.01 -16.71 8.46
N VAL A 247 48.26 -16.29 8.61
CA VAL A 247 49.07 -16.53 9.80
C VAL A 247 49.10 -15.23 10.59
N SER A 248 48.57 -15.22 11.81
CA SER A 248 48.51 -14.03 12.64
C SER A 248 48.72 -14.36 14.12
N ASN A 249 49.09 -13.36 14.92
CA ASN A 249 49.29 -13.49 16.36
C ASN A 249 50.33 -14.57 16.77
N ILE A 250 51.40 -14.73 16.00
CA ILE A 250 52.49 -15.65 16.33
C ILE A 250 53.67 -14.86 16.93
N PRO A 251 54.17 -15.18 18.15
CA PRO A 251 55.28 -14.46 18.76
C PRO A 251 56.60 -14.53 17.99
N SER A 252 56.98 -15.71 17.51
CA SER A 252 58.16 -16.00 16.68
C SER A 252 58.11 -17.41 16.10
N GLY A 253 59.02 -17.74 15.18
CA GLY A 253 59.04 -19.01 14.47
C GLY A 253 58.81 -18.83 12.97
N THR A 254 58.25 -19.82 12.30
CA THR A 254 58.08 -19.81 10.83
C THR A 254 56.61 -19.70 10.44
N GLY A 255 56.29 -18.78 9.52
CA GLY A 255 54.95 -18.67 8.96
C GLY A 255 54.65 -19.87 8.06
N ILE A 256 55.23 -19.86 6.86
CA ILE A 256 55.04 -20.90 5.85
C ILE A 256 56.42 -21.47 5.49
N ASN A 257 56.59 -22.80 5.59
CA ASN A 257 57.81 -23.50 5.20
C ASN A 257 57.52 -24.47 4.06
N ILE A 258 58.25 -24.34 2.96
CA ILE A 258 58.22 -25.22 1.79
C ILE A 258 59.58 -25.90 1.67
N THR A 259 59.65 -27.22 1.84
CA THR A 259 60.92 -27.97 1.86
C THR A 259 60.91 -29.12 0.87
N GLY A 260 62.00 -29.31 0.12
CA GLY A 260 62.18 -30.45 -0.81
C GLY A 260 61.11 -30.58 -1.90
N SER A 261 60.32 -29.52 -2.12
CA SER A 261 59.12 -29.53 -2.95
C SER A 261 59.49 -29.14 -4.38
N THR A 262 59.75 -30.13 -5.21
CA THR A 262 60.23 -29.94 -6.59
C THR A 262 59.22 -30.47 -7.59
N SER A 263 58.63 -29.58 -8.38
CA SER A 263 57.70 -29.97 -9.45
C SER A 263 58.43 -30.48 -10.69
N SER A 264 57.75 -31.31 -11.48
CA SER A 264 58.35 -31.96 -12.65
C SER A 264 58.53 -31.03 -13.86
N SER A 265 57.81 -29.90 -13.92
CA SER A 265 57.95 -28.90 -14.98
C SER A 265 57.43 -27.51 -14.56
N PRO A 266 57.78 -26.43 -15.27
CA PRO A 266 57.23 -25.10 -15.03
C PRO A 266 55.70 -25.02 -15.12
N ALA A 267 55.07 -25.82 -15.98
CA ALA A 267 53.61 -25.84 -16.15
C ALA A 267 52.88 -26.45 -14.95
N LEU A 268 53.60 -27.19 -14.11
CA LEU A 268 53.09 -27.82 -12.90
C LEU A 268 53.65 -27.18 -11.62
N ALA A 269 54.20 -25.97 -11.73
CA ALA A 269 54.83 -25.28 -10.62
C ALA A 269 53.89 -25.11 -9.43
N MET A 270 54.41 -25.29 -8.21
CA MET A 270 53.67 -25.01 -6.99
C MET A 270 53.33 -23.52 -6.92
N ILE A 271 52.14 -23.19 -6.43
CA ILE A 271 51.73 -21.80 -6.21
C ILE A 271 51.67 -21.52 -4.71
N VAL A 272 52.50 -20.60 -4.24
CA VAL A 272 52.43 -20.00 -2.90
C VAL A 272 51.94 -18.57 -3.10
N ALA A 273 50.63 -18.34 -2.92
CA ALA A 273 50.07 -17.06 -3.31
C ALA A 273 49.00 -16.49 -2.38
N ASN A 274 48.85 -15.17 -2.39
CA ASN A 274 47.77 -14.49 -1.68
C ASN A 274 47.74 -14.78 -0.17
N ASN A 275 48.85 -15.22 0.43
CA ASN A 275 48.91 -15.51 1.86
C ASN A 275 49.28 -14.25 2.64
N MET A 276 48.73 -14.11 3.84
CA MET A 276 49.11 -13.10 4.80
C MET A 276 49.84 -13.74 5.97
N VAL A 277 51.06 -13.28 6.26
CA VAL A 277 51.91 -13.82 7.32
C VAL A 277 52.41 -12.71 8.23
N GLY A 278 51.84 -12.63 9.42
CA GLY A 278 52.20 -11.69 10.47
C GLY A 278 52.86 -12.40 11.65
N ILE A 279 54.11 -12.04 11.95
CA ILE A 279 54.86 -12.61 13.07
C ILE A 279 55.37 -11.48 13.98
N GLY A 280 55.16 -11.62 15.29
CA GLY A 280 55.40 -10.63 16.34
C GLY A 280 56.87 -10.39 16.73
N SER A 281 57.06 -9.60 17.80
CA SER A 281 58.28 -8.81 18.04
C SER A 281 59.39 -9.42 18.93
N SER A 282 59.18 -10.59 19.53
CA SER A 282 59.99 -11.06 20.67
C SER A 282 61.04 -12.13 20.38
N GLY A 283 61.12 -12.69 19.16
CA GLY A 283 62.04 -13.78 18.83
C GLY A 283 63.22 -13.37 17.95
N VAL A 284 64.28 -14.18 17.99
CA VAL A 284 65.49 -14.01 17.17
C VAL A 284 65.51 -14.89 15.92
N ASN A 285 64.71 -15.95 15.82
CA ASN A 285 64.66 -16.84 14.65
C ASN A 285 63.25 -16.84 14.08
N THR A 286 62.98 -15.93 13.14
CA THR A 286 61.62 -15.67 12.64
C THR A 286 61.60 -15.52 11.12
N SER A 287 60.98 -16.48 10.43
CA SER A 287 60.86 -16.44 8.98
C SER A 287 59.40 -16.32 8.56
N GLY A 288 59.11 -15.42 7.63
CA GLY A 288 57.77 -15.29 7.07
C GLY A 288 57.41 -16.47 6.17
N ILE A 289 58.07 -16.53 5.01
CA ILE A 289 58.00 -17.64 4.07
C ILE A 289 59.41 -18.21 3.88
N GLU A 290 59.57 -19.52 4.04
CA GLU A 290 60.81 -20.24 3.78
C GLU A 290 60.63 -21.21 2.62
N ILE A 291 61.60 -21.21 1.70
CA ILE A 291 61.66 -22.14 0.57
C ILE A 291 63.04 -22.80 0.58
N LEU A 292 63.08 -24.08 0.94
CA LEU A 292 64.29 -24.84 1.17
C LEU A 292 64.39 -25.99 0.16
N SER A 293 65.48 -26.05 -0.60
CA SER A 293 65.78 -27.12 -1.57
C SER A 293 64.60 -27.48 -2.47
N SER A 294 63.84 -26.47 -2.91
CA SER A 294 62.59 -26.62 -3.65
C SER A 294 62.68 -25.96 -5.02
N SER A 295 62.04 -26.54 -6.03
CA SER A 295 62.15 -26.04 -7.41
C SER A 295 60.81 -25.94 -8.13
N PHE A 296 60.70 -24.99 -9.06
CA PHE A 296 59.45 -24.62 -9.74
C PHE A 296 58.37 -24.16 -8.74
N VAL A 297 58.68 -23.10 -8.00
CA VAL A 297 57.78 -22.48 -7.02
C VAL A 297 57.46 -21.04 -7.45
N ASN A 298 56.16 -20.75 -7.52
CA ASN A 298 55.61 -19.45 -7.87
C ASN A 298 55.12 -18.74 -6.60
N VAL A 299 55.80 -17.68 -6.19
CA VAL A 299 55.52 -16.89 -4.99
C VAL A 299 54.86 -15.57 -5.41
N TYR A 300 53.53 -15.48 -5.29
CA TYR A 300 52.76 -14.35 -5.85
C TYR A 300 51.82 -13.69 -4.86
N HIS A 301 51.73 -12.36 -4.84
CA HIS A 301 50.69 -11.68 -4.05
C HIS A 301 50.69 -12.03 -2.55
N ASN A 302 51.82 -12.38 -1.95
CA ASN A 302 51.86 -12.62 -0.49
C ASN A 302 52.15 -11.32 0.24
N THR A 303 51.53 -11.11 1.40
CA THR A 303 51.92 -10.06 2.35
C THR A 303 52.55 -10.72 3.55
N VAL A 304 53.82 -10.43 3.79
CA VAL A 304 54.56 -10.85 4.98
C VAL A 304 54.95 -9.61 5.75
N ASN A 305 54.60 -9.57 7.04
CA ASN A 305 55.06 -8.55 7.97
C ASN A 305 55.70 -9.19 9.21
N ILE A 306 57.00 -8.97 9.37
CA ILE A 306 57.77 -9.40 10.54
C ILE A 306 57.98 -8.22 11.48
N GLY A 307 57.39 -8.32 12.67
CA GLY A 307 57.54 -7.39 13.79
C GLY A 307 58.74 -7.67 14.70
N ALA A 308 59.42 -8.81 14.54
CA ALA A 308 60.58 -9.24 15.35
C ALA A 308 61.69 -8.17 15.40
N THR A 309 62.35 -7.98 16.54
CA THR A 309 63.36 -6.91 16.70
C THR A 309 64.81 -7.36 16.47
N GLY A 310 65.05 -8.64 16.22
CA GLY A 310 66.38 -9.18 15.91
C GLY A 310 66.94 -8.69 14.57
N THR A 311 68.23 -8.96 14.35
CA THR A 311 69.01 -8.45 13.19
C THR A 311 69.72 -9.55 12.40
N ASN A 312 69.40 -10.82 12.64
CA ASN A 312 70.08 -11.95 12.00
C ASN A 312 69.40 -12.40 10.69
N ALA A 313 70.09 -13.26 9.94
CA ALA A 313 69.64 -13.75 8.63
C ALA A 313 68.44 -14.72 8.70
N ALA A 314 68.20 -15.33 9.86
CA ALA A 314 67.02 -16.15 10.13
C ALA A 314 65.78 -15.29 10.44
N GLN A 315 65.92 -13.96 10.39
CA GLN A 315 64.83 -13.02 10.50
C GLN A 315 64.51 -12.37 9.15
N ALA A 316 63.89 -13.09 8.23
CA ALA A 316 63.59 -12.57 6.90
C ALA A 316 62.14 -12.80 6.47
N GLY A 317 61.57 -11.81 5.76
CA GLY A 317 60.23 -11.92 5.17
C GLY A 317 60.14 -13.11 4.21
N LEU A 318 61.17 -13.28 3.38
CA LEU A 318 61.39 -14.43 2.53
C LEU A 318 62.79 -15.02 2.74
N VAL A 319 62.87 -16.32 2.99
CA VAL A 319 64.12 -17.09 3.03
C VAL A 319 64.10 -18.09 1.88
N ILE A 320 65.16 -18.13 1.09
CA ILE A 320 65.39 -19.14 0.06
C ILE A 320 66.74 -19.80 0.34
N ASN A 321 66.76 -21.13 0.42
CA ASN A 321 68.00 -21.90 0.60
C ASN A 321 68.07 -23.06 -0.40
N GLY A 322 68.88 -22.90 -1.45
CA GLY A 322 69.02 -23.86 -2.54
C GLY A 322 67.75 -23.98 -3.41
N GLY A 323 67.70 -25.03 -4.23
CA GLY A 323 66.60 -25.25 -5.19
C GLY A 323 66.83 -24.61 -6.55
N GLY A 324 65.75 -24.34 -7.30
CA GLY A 324 65.83 -23.85 -8.68
C GLY A 324 64.51 -23.32 -9.25
N THR A 325 64.57 -22.35 -10.16
CA THR A 325 63.38 -21.84 -10.87
C THR A 325 62.26 -21.34 -9.95
N ILE A 326 62.60 -20.43 -9.04
CA ILE A 326 61.63 -19.74 -8.17
C ILE A 326 61.26 -18.39 -8.80
N HIS A 327 59.96 -18.11 -8.93
CA HIS A 327 59.42 -16.85 -9.45
C HIS A 327 58.75 -16.05 -8.33
N ILE A 328 59.13 -14.80 -8.14
CA ILE A 328 58.71 -13.96 -7.01
C ILE A 328 58.14 -12.64 -7.54
N LYS A 329 56.82 -12.48 -7.54
CA LYS A 329 56.19 -11.28 -8.12
C LYS A 329 54.99 -10.79 -7.33
N ASN A 330 54.80 -9.47 -7.32
CA ASN A 330 53.69 -8.81 -6.63
C ASN A 330 53.61 -9.15 -5.13
N ASN A 331 54.71 -9.36 -4.41
CA ASN A 331 54.66 -9.64 -2.97
C ASN A 331 55.01 -8.40 -2.13
N ILE A 332 54.60 -8.39 -0.86
CA ILE A 332 55.14 -7.53 0.19
C ILE A 332 55.95 -8.42 1.13
N PHE A 333 57.25 -8.19 1.23
CA PHE A 333 58.13 -8.74 2.25
C PHE A 333 58.62 -7.59 3.13
N TYR A 334 57.88 -7.36 4.21
CA TYR A 334 58.08 -6.25 5.12
C TYR A 334 58.65 -6.76 6.44
N ASN A 335 59.76 -6.17 6.89
CA ASN A 335 60.35 -6.44 8.19
C ASN A 335 60.44 -5.12 8.96
N SER A 336 59.50 -4.90 9.88
CA SER A 336 59.41 -3.65 10.63
C SER A 336 60.46 -3.52 11.74
N GLY A 337 61.21 -4.59 12.04
CA GLY A 337 62.31 -4.58 13.00
C GLY A 337 63.68 -4.52 12.35
N GLY A 338 64.60 -5.43 12.69
CA GLY A 338 66.03 -5.29 12.38
C GLY A 338 66.62 -6.29 11.36
N GLY A 339 65.84 -7.25 10.85
CA GLY A 339 66.29 -8.35 9.99
C GLY A 339 66.32 -8.01 8.49
N TYR A 340 66.01 -8.97 7.62
CA TYR A 340 65.98 -8.78 6.16
C TYR A 340 64.54 -8.80 5.61
N ALA A 341 64.33 -8.16 4.47
CA ALA A 341 63.14 -8.40 3.64
C ALA A 341 63.27 -9.76 2.94
N ILE A 342 64.45 -10.05 2.40
CA ILE A 342 64.76 -11.26 1.64
C ILE A 342 66.17 -11.77 1.94
N SER A 343 66.31 -13.08 2.12
CA SER A 343 67.57 -13.78 2.34
C SER A 343 67.66 -14.96 1.38
N VAL A 344 68.73 -15.03 0.59
CA VAL A 344 68.93 -16.08 -0.41
C VAL A 344 70.28 -16.72 -0.18
N ALA A 345 70.30 -18.03 0.05
CA ALA A 345 71.49 -18.85 0.14
C ALA A 345 71.45 -19.96 -0.91
N PHE A 346 72.57 -20.21 -1.59
CA PHE A 346 72.68 -21.26 -2.60
C PHE A 346 74.15 -21.61 -2.85
N THR A 347 74.43 -22.66 -3.62
CA THR A 347 75.79 -22.96 -4.07
C THR A 347 75.93 -22.58 -5.53
N ALA A 348 76.81 -21.64 -5.84
CA ALA A 348 77.08 -21.23 -7.23
C ALA A 348 77.57 -22.43 -8.08
N PRO A 349 77.17 -22.52 -9.37
CA PRO A 349 76.41 -21.54 -10.15
C PRO A 349 74.87 -21.71 -10.09
N ALA A 350 74.34 -22.58 -9.21
CA ALA A 350 72.91 -22.91 -9.17
C ALA A 350 72.09 -21.83 -8.44
N ILE A 351 71.77 -20.74 -9.15
CA ILE A 351 70.93 -19.65 -8.62
C ILE A 351 69.48 -20.15 -8.51
N PRO A 352 68.84 -20.06 -7.32
CA PRO A 352 67.50 -20.60 -7.12
C PRO A 352 66.39 -19.72 -7.71
N ILE A 353 66.61 -18.40 -7.82
CA ILE A 353 65.65 -17.44 -8.35
C ILE A 353 65.75 -17.39 -9.88
N ALA A 354 64.64 -17.63 -10.57
CA ALA A 354 64.53 -17.43 -12.02
C ALA A 354 64.02 -16.03 -12.39
N SER A 355 63.11 -15.46 -11.60
CA SER A 355 62.71 -14.07 -11.76
C SER A 355 62.17 -13.49 -10.47
N SER A 356 62.55 -12.26 -10.14
CA SER A 356 61.93 -11.49 -9.06
C SER A 356 61.68 -10.06 -9.53
N ASP A 357 60.43 -9.58 -9.49
CA ASP A 357 60.08 -8.17 -9.79
C ASP A 357 58.70 -7.79 -9.26
N TYR A 358 58.43 -6.48 -9.15
CA TYR A 358 57.20 -5.92 -8.55
C TYR A 358 56.99 -6.44 -7.12
N ASN A 359 57.99 -6.38 -6.26
CA ASN A 359 57.86 -6.71 -4.85
C ASN A 359 58.09 -5.47 -3.98
N VAL A 360 57.47 -5.38 -2.81
CA VAL A 360 57.92 -4.49 -1.75
C VAL A 360 58.93 -5.25 -0.90
N LEU A 361 60.19 -4.86 -0.98
CA LEU A 361 61.25 -5.34 -0.12
C LEU A 361 61.55 -4.23 0.87
N TYR A 362 61.23 -4.42 2.15
CA TYR A 362 61.52 -3.42 3.17
C TYR A 362 62.07 -4.05 4.45
N SER A 363 63.13 -3.44 4.99
CA SER A 363 63.63 -3.71 6.32
C SER A 363 63.92 -2.38 7.03
N ASN A 364 63.59 -2.30 8.31
CA ASN A 364 64.00 -1.19 9.19
C ASN A 364 65.40 -1.43 9.82
N GLY A 365 66.02 -2.57 9.53
CA GLY A 365 67.40 -2.90 9.92
C GLY A 365 68.47 -2.26 9.03
N ALA A 366 69.73 -2.54 9.35
CA ALA A 366 70.88 -2.01 8.60
C ALA A 366 71.02 -2.56 7.17
N PHE A 367 70.35 -3.68 6.86
CA PHE A 367 70.38 -4.27 5.54
C PHE A 367 68.99 -4.66 5.05
N LEU A 368 68.76 -4.44 3.75
CA LEU A 368 67.53 -4.82 3.09
C LEU A 368 67.48 -6.34 2.87
N GLY A 369 68.58 -6.94 2.44
CA GLY A 369 68.63 -8.36 2.10
C GLY A 369 70.02 -8.96 2.16
N ALA A 370 70.06 -10.29 2.03
CA ALA A 370 71.29 -11.07 2.02
C ALA A 370 71.35 -12.00 0.81
N TRP A 371 72.55 -12.14 0.23
CA TRP A 371 72.83 -12.98 -0.92
C TRP A 371 74.11 -13.79 -0.67
N ASP A 372 73.93 -15.08 -0.37
CA ASP A 372 75.00 -16.04 -0.12
C ASP A 372 75.09 -17.04 -1.27
N ASN A 373 76.24 -17.07 -1.94
CA ASN A 373 76.49 -17.96 -3.07
C ASN A 373 77.26 -19.25 -2.69
N GLY A 374 77.36 -19.54 -1.39
CA GLY A 374 78.01 -20.74 -0.84
C GLY A 374 79.51 -20.55 -0.60
N THR A 375 80.06 -19.40 -1.00
CA THR A 375 81.45 -19.02 -0.76
C THR A 375 81.60 -17.65 -0.11
N SER A 376 80.61 -16.77 -0.25
CA SER A 376 80.60 -15.43 0.31
C SER A 376 79.18 -14.95 0.57
N LEU A 377 78.95 -14.43 1.78
CA LEU A 377 77.71 -13.77 2.17
C LEU A 377 77.80 -12.26 1.93
N MET A 378 77.00 -11.76 1.00
CA MET A 378 76.85 -10.32 0.75
C MET A 378 75.61 -9.79 1.51
N LYS A 379 75.81 -8.81 2.40
CA LYS A 379 74.74 -8.08 3.07
C LYS A 379 74.48 -6.76 2.34
N LEU A 380 73.25 -6.56 1.86
CA LEU A 380 72.92 -5.52 0.88
C LEU A 380 72.06 -4.43 1.53
N PRO A 381 72.58 -3.21 1.75
CA PRO A 381 71.93 -2.20 2.59
C PRO A 381 70.68 -1.56 1.99
N THR A 382 70.57 -1.53 0.66
CA THR A 382 69.49 -0.82 -0.05
C THR A 382 68.98 -1.63 -1.23
N LEU A 383 67.80 -1.27 -1.74
CA LEU A 383 67.25 -1.89 -2.94
C LEU A 383 68.14 -1.68 -4.18
N LYS A 384 68.85 -0.55 -4.24
CA LYS A 384 69.84 -0.34 -5.30
C LYS A 384 70.98 -1.35 -5.22
N ALA A 385 71.56 -1.55 -4.03
CA ALA A 385 72.62 -2.55 -3.85
C ALA A 385 72.12 -3.97 -4.17
N TRP A 386 70.87 -4.29 -3.78
CA TRP A 386 70.22 -5.55 -4.15
C TRP A 386 70.17 -5.75 -5.68
N ARG A 387 69.69 -4.75 -6.42
CA ARG A 387 69.62 -4.79 -7.89
C ARG A 387 70.98 -4.93 -8.53
N ASP A 388 71.96 -4.13 -8.09
CA ASP A 388 73.30 -4.11 -8.67
C ASP A 388 74.00 -5.47 -8.49
N SER A 389 73.78 -6.15 -7.36
CA SER A 389 74.40 -7.44 -7.06
C SER A 389 73.66 -8.65 -7.65
N THR A 390 72.34 -8.58 -7.79
CA THR A 390 71.52 -9.75 -8.17
C THR A 390 70.94 -9.69 -9.58
N GLY A 391 70.75 -8.48 -10.14
CA GLY A 391 70.05 -8.25 -11.40
C GLY A 391 68.52 -8.35 -11.32
N PHE A 392 67.93 -8.59 -10.14
CA PHE A 392 66.49 -8.74 -9.96
C PHE A 392 65.82 -7.48 -9.39
N ASP A 393 64.48 -7.48 -9.32
CA ASP A 393 63.66 -6.50 -8.62
C ASP A 393 63.72 -5.07 -9.19
N LEU A 394 63.77 -4.94 -10.53
CA LEU A 394 63.94 -3.66 -11.23
C LEU A 394 62.81 -2.65 -10.99
N THR A 395 61.57 -3.10 -10.91
CA THR A 395 60.34 -2.32 -10.68
C THR A 395 59.84 -2.42 -9.23
N SER A 396 60.44 -3.31 -8.43
CA SER A 396 60.18 -3.44 -6.99
C SER A 396 60.42 -2.14 -6.21
N LEU A 397 59.90 -2.07 -4.98
CA LEU A 397 60.02 -0.91 -4.10
C LEU A 397 60.62 -1.26 -2.75
N SER A 398 61.28 -0.28 -2.13
CA SER A 398 61.62 -0.32 -0.71
C SER A 398 60.99 0.88 -0.07
N LYS A 399 59.92 0.65 0.67
CA LYS A 399 59.02 1.69 1.17
C LYS A 399 58.43 1.32 2.52
N VAL A 400 58.33 2.30 3.40
CA VAL A 400 57.58 2.19 4.67
C VAL A 400 56.09 2.08 4.36
N LEU A 401 55.45 1.05 4.91
CA LEU A 401 54.01 0.81 4.76
C LEU A 401 53.32 1.00 6.10
N THR A 402 52.05 1.38 6.05
CA THR A 402 51.18 1.43 7.22
C THR A 402 50.14 0.35 7.10
N PHE A 403 50.12 -0.53 8.10
CA PHE A 403 49.16 -1.60 8.22
C PHE A 403 48.09 -1.26 9.26
N GLN A 404 46.95 -1.94 9.20
CA GLN A 404 45.94 -1.93 10.27
C GLN A 404 46.50 -2.56 11.55
N ASN A 405 45.70 -2.59 12.62
CA ASN A 405 46.12 -3.14 13.92
C ASN A 405 46.50 -4.63 13.89
N ASP A 406 46.10 -5.35 12.83
CA ASP A 406 46.48 -6.75 12.59
C ASP A 406 47.86 -6.91 11.93
N LEU A 407 48.53 -5.79 11.63
CA LEU A 407 49.84 -5.71 10.97
C LEU A 407 49.87 -6.21 9.52
N LEU A 408 48.74 -6.53 8.89
CA LEU A 408 48.71 -7.22 7.60
C LEU A 408 47.88 -6.52 6.53
N HIS A 409 46.73 -5.97 6.88
CA HIS A 409 45.92 -5.22 5.91
C HIS A 409 46.46 -3.80 5.74
N LEU A 410 46.45 -3.29 4.52
CA LEU A 410 46.86 -1.94 4.20
C LEU A 410 45.79 -0.94 4.68
N VAL A 411 46.19 0.30 4.98
CA VAL A 411 45.26 1.34 5.48
C VAL A 411 44.77 2.29 4.39
N ASN A 412 45.65 2.69 3.46
CA ASN A 412 45.37 3.74 2.49
C ASN A 412 45.72 3.29 1.07
N VAL A 413 44.98 3.78 0.09
CA VAL A 413 45.35 3.60 -1.31
C VAL A 413 46.68 4.28 -1.61
N ASP A 414 47.54 3.54 -2.29
CA ASP A 414 48.83 4.00 -2.72
C ASP A 414 49.14 3.44 -4.12
N SER A 415 48.98 4.29 -5.14
CA SER A 415 49.19 3.88 -6.53
C SER A 415 50.63 3.47 -6.84
N THR A 416 51.59 3.79 -5.96
CA THR A 416 52.96 3.27 -6.12
C THR A 416 53.05 1.78 -5.83
N LEU A 417 52.08 1.21 -5.10
CA LEU A 417 52.03 -0.22 -4.79
C LEU A 417 51.41 -1.08 -5.90
N PHE A 418 50.99 -0.49 -7.02
CA PHE A 418 50.48 -1.25 -8.15
C PHE A 418 51.58 -2.17 -8.73
N GLY A 419 51.28 -3.46 -8.76
CA GLY A 419 52.13 -4.52 -9.31
C GLY A 419 51.89 -4.76 -10.80
N THR A 420 52.37 -5.91 -11.29
CA THR A 420 52.12 -6.36 -12.67
C THR A 420 50.73 -6.96 -12.83
N THR A 421 50.05 -6.66 -13.94
CA THR A 421 48.75 -7.27 -14.30
C THR A 421 48.88 -8.67 -14.91
N SER A 422 50.10 -9.14 -15.18
CA SER A 422 50.36 -10.45 -15.82
C SER A 422 49.88 -11.66 -14.99
N LEU A 423 49.56 -11.44 -13.71
CA LEU A 423 49.12 -12.49 -12.78
C LEU A 423 47.61 -12.52 -12.56
N LEU A 424 46.83 -11.65 -13.21
CA LEU A 424 45.38 -11.57 -13.01
C LEU A 424 44.62 -12.85 -13.39
N SER A 425 45.20 -13.70 -14.25
CA SER A 425 44.64 -15.02 -14.58
C SER A 425 45.04 -16.12 -13.58
N THR A 426 46.03 -15.88 -12.74
CA THR A 426 46.60 -16.85 -11.79
C THR A 426 46.10 -16.60 -10.36
N VAL A 427 46.08 -15.33 -9.95
CA VAL A 427 45.57 -14.88 -8.65
C VAL A 427 44.51 -13.83 -8.93
N THR A 428 43.26 -14.25 -9.02
CA THR A 428 42.14 -13.42 -9.50
C THR A 428 41.52 -12.54 -8.40
N THR A 429 41.71 -12.91 -7.14
CA THR A 429 41.17 -12.18 -5.99
C THR A 429 42.25 -11.97 -4.93
N ASP A 430 42.08 -10.96 -4.09
CA ASP A 430 42.88 -10.73 -2.90
C ASP A 430 42.47 -11.66 -1.74
N ILE A 431 43.06 -11.46 -0.54
CA ILE A 431 42.78 -12.27 0.65
C ILE A 431 41.30 -12.16 1.09
N ASP A 432 40.71 -10.98 0.91
CA ASP A 432 39.34 -10.62 1.29
C ASP A 432 38.32 -10.97 0.20
N ARG A 433 38.77 -11.63 -0.88
CA ARG A 433 37.99 -12.07 -2.03
C ARG A 433 37.48 -10.93 -2.90
N GLN A 434 38.10 -9.76 -2.81
CA GLN A 434 37.90 -8.67 -3.74
C GLN A 434 38.61 -8.99 -5.07
N PRO A 435 37.99 -8.68 -6.21
CA PRO A 435 38.58 -8.96 -7.52
C PRO A 435 39.77 -8.04 -7.78
N ARG A 436 40.85 -8.63 -8.28
CA ARG A 436 42.05 -7.87 -8.67
C ARG A 436 41.84 -7.12 -9.96
N ARG A 437 42.01 -5.78 -9.93
CA ARG A 437 41.84 -4.90 -11.09
C ARG A 437 43.15 -4.25 -11.48
N THR A 438 43.74 -3.52 -10.55
CA THR A 438 45.08 -2.95 -10.65
C THR A 438 45.87 -3.53 -9.49
N PRO A 439 46.38 -4.77 -9.65
CA PRO A 439 46.69 -5.62 -8.53
C PRO A 439 47.81 -5.02 -7.70
N TYR A 440 47.56 -4.84 -6.40
CA TYR A 440 48.60 -4.38 -5.48
C TYR A 440 49.68 -5.45 -5.34
N MET A 441 50.91 -5.00 -5.14
CA MET A 441 51.93 -5.84 -4.51
C MET A 441 51.41 -6.21 -3.12
N GLY A 442 51.33 -7.50 -2.81
CA GLY A 442 50.77 -8.05 -1.58
C GLY A 442 49.47 -8.83 -1.76
N ALA A 443 49.02 -9.42 -0.65
CA ALA A 443 47.81 -10.23 -0.52
C ALA A 443 46.53 -9.40 -0.37
N ASP A 444 46.67 -8.13 0.02
CA ASP A 444 45.55 -7.20 0.22
C ASP A 444 45.39 -6.28 -0.99
N GLU A 445 44.15 -5.95 -1.34
CA GLU A 445 43.84 -4.90 -2.30
C GLU A 445 42.89 -3.88 -1.68
N ILE A 446 43.29 -2.60 -1.71
CA ILE A 446 42.40 -1.53 -1.27
C ILE A 446 41.61 -1.03 -2.46
N ILE A 447 40.32 -1.33 -2.48
CA ILE A 447 39.35 -0.73 -3.40
C ILE A 447 38.60 0.40 -2.67
N PRO A 448 38.93 1.68 -2.91
CA PRO A 448 38.22 2.77 -2.27
C PRO A 448 36.79 2.91 -2.82
N VAL A 449 35.89 3.40 -1.97
CA VAL A 449 34.45 3.55 -2.28
C VAL A 449 34.11 5.02 -2.33
N ILE A 450 33.50 5.46 -3.43
CA ILE A 450 32.95 6.81 -3.59
C ILE A 450 31.51 6.83 -3.06
N THR A 451 31.20 7.75 -2.15
CA THR A 451 29.87 7.92 -1.58
C THR A 451 29.39 9.34 -1.85
N ILE A 452 28.23 9.48 -2.52
CA ILE A 452 27.54 10.76 -2.63
C ILE A 452 26.81 11.02 -1.30
N VAL A 453 27.25 12.06 -0.59
CA VAL A 453 26.67 12.49 0.69
C VAL A 453 25.44 13.35 0.46
N ASN A 454 25.53 14.27 -0.50
CA ASN A 454 24.43 15.16 -0.85
C ASN A 454 24.49 15.51 -2.34
N SER A 455 23.35 15.83 -2.91
CA SER A 455 23.26 16.37 -4.27
C SER A 455 22.09 17.36 -4.32
N THR A 456 22.22 18.36 -5.19
CA THR A 456 21.08 19.24 -5.49
C THR A 456 19.93 18.39 -6.03
N GLY A 457 18.69 18.80 -5.75
CA GLY A 457 17.50 18.17 -6.32
C GLY A 457 17.07 18.85 -7.63
N GLN A 458 15.78 18.78 -7.93
CA GLN A 458 15.16 19.60 -8.96
C GLN A 458 15.27 21.10 -8.61
N GLN A 459 15.45 21.95 -9.62
CA GLN A 459 15.51 23.41 -9.47
C GLN A 459 14.53 24.09 -10.44
N PHE A 460 13.77 25.08 -9.92
CA PHE A 460 12.99 26.03 -10.72
C PHE A 460 13.66 27.39 -10.61
N VAL A 461 14.13 27.93 -11.73
CA VAL A 461 14.85 29.21 -11.74
C VAL A 461 14.29 30.14 -12.79
N CYS A 462 14.21 31.42 -12.45
CA CYS A 462 13.72 32.45 -13.36
C CYS A 462 14.66 32.62 -14.53
N MET A 463 14.08 32.82 -15.71
CA MET A 463 14.84 33.17 -16.90
C MET A 463 15.78 34.35 -16.61
N GLY A 464 17.04 34.21 -16.99
CA GLY A 464 18.11 35.19 -16.76
C GLY A 464 18.89 35.00 -15.47
N ASN A 465 18.39 34.21 -14.50
CA ASN A 465 19.11 33.95 -13.26
C ASN A 465 20.17 32.86 -13.44
N THR A 466 21.16 32.88 -12.55
CA THR A 466 22.21 31.85 -12.47
C THR A 466 21.74 30.68 -11.60
N VAL A 467 21.95 29.45 -12.07
CA VAL A 467 21.68 28.20 -11.33
C VAL A 467 23.00 27.57 -10.92
N ILE A 468 23.07 26.99 -9.73
CA ILE A 468 24.21 26.19 -9.28
C ILE A 468 23.70 24.82 -8.87
N PHE A 469 24.11 23.77 -9.59
CA PHE A 469 24.01 22.39 -9.11
C PHE A 469 25.27 22.04 -8.33
N SER A 470 25.11 21.37 -7.20
CA SER A 470 26.22 20.85 -6.37
C SER A 470 26.03 19.37 -6.08
N VAL A 471 27.15 18.65 -6.03
CA VAL A 471 27.21 17.27 -5.54
C VAL A 471 28.36 17.14 -4.56
N ASP A 472 28.06 16.68 -3.37
CA ASP A 472 29.01 16.48 -2.29
C ASP A 472 29.29 14.98 -2.21
N ALA A 473 30.52 14.59 -2.49
CA ALA A 473 30.95 13.21 -2.39
C ALA A 473 32.22 13.08 -1.55
N VAL A 474 32.34 11.94 -0.89
CA VAL A 474 33.54 11.52 -0.15
C VAL A 474 34.04 10.21 -0.73
N ILE A 475 35.31 9.90 -0.47
CA ILE A 475 35.92 8.64 -0.86
C ILE A 475 36.70 8.06 0.32
N SER A 476 36.58 6.75 0.51
CA SER A 476 37.28 6.04 1.60
C SER A 476 38.80 5.89 1.35
N ASN A 477 39.53 5.46 2.38
CA ASN A 477 40.93 5.03 2.32
C ASN A 477 41.88 6.02 1.64
N SER A 478 41.61 7.32 1.84
CA SER A 478 42.35 8.44 1.24
C SER A 478 42.40 8.40 -0.31
N GLY A 479 41.43 7.74 -0.94
CA GLY A 479 41.32 7.65 -2.38
C GLY A 479 41.13 9.01 -3.05
N ARG A 480 41.20 9.03 -4.39
CA ARG A 480 40.92 10.22 -5.20
C ARG A 480 39.92 9.91 -6.31
N PHE A 481 39.06 10.88 -6.59
CA PHE A 481 38.12 10.86 -7.70
C PHE A 481 38.01 12.24 -8.33
N ARG A 482 37.45 12.29 -9.53
CA ARG A 482 37.14 13.53 -10.27
C ARG A 482 35.68 13.57 -10.67
N TYR A 483 35.14 14.77 -10.85
CA TYR A 483 33.79 15.00 -11.34
C TYR A 483 33.78 15.18 -12.86
N GLN A 484 32.69 14.80 -13.51
CA GLN A 484 32.37 15.13 -14.89
C GLN A 484 30.86 15.32 -15.01
N TRP A 485 30.41 16.55 -15.24
CA TRP A 485 29.00 16.84 -15.41
C TRP A 485 28.50 16.42 -16.79
N GLN A 486 27.23 16.00 -16.83
CA GLN A 486 26.51 15.63 -18.03
C GLN A 486 25.21 16.41 -18.14
N ARG A 487 24.81 16.71 -19.38
CA ARG A 487 23.51 17.24 -19.77
C ARG A 487 22.81 16.21 -20.67
N ASN A 488 21.63 15.74 -20.28
CA ASN A 488 20.87 14.71 -20.99
C ASN A 488 21.71 13.47 -21.37
N GLY A 489 22.64 13.08 -20.48
CA GLY A 489 23.53 11.94 -20.68
C GLY A 489 24.81 12.23 -21.47
N VAL A 490 25.01 13.43 -22.00
CA VAL A 490 26.22 13.85 -22.75
C VAL A 490 27.14 14.66 -21.85
N ASN A 491 28.45 14.40 -21.88
CA ASN A 491 29.44 15.16 -21.10
C ASN A 491 29.42 16.65 -21.48
N ILE A 492 29.34 17.52 -20.48
CA ILE A 492 29.54 18.95 -20.64
C ILE A 492 31.06 19.21 -20.59
N PRO A 493 31.66 19.75 -21.65
CA PRO A 493 33.10 20.04 -21.67
C PRO A 493 33.54 20.87 -20.45
N ASP A 494 34.72 20.54 -19.93
CA ASP A 494 35.42 21.24 -18.83
C ASP A 494 34.67 21.38 -17.49
N SER A 495 33.49 20.77 -17.39
CA SER A 495 32.66 20.81 -16.19
C SER A 495 33.06 19.69 -15.22
N THR A 496 34.18 19.89 -14.51
CA THR A 496 34.80 18.87 -13.64
C THR A 496 34.85 19.26 -12.15
N GLY A 497 34.12 20.29 -11.76
CA GLY A 497 34.03 20.75 -10.36
C GLY A 497 32.94 20.03 -9.56
N ARG A 498 32.98 20.22 -8.23
CA ARG A 498 31.91 19.83 -7.28
C ARG A 498 30.56 20.51 -7.62
N THR A 499 30.63 21.66 -8.28
CA THR A 499 29.48 22.43 -8.71
C THR A 499 29.47 22.62 -10.22
N LEU A 500 28.28 22.68 -10.80
CA LEU A 500 28.02 23.15 -12.16
C LEU A 500 27.19 24.43 -12.07
N THR A 501 27.74 25.52 -12.61
CA THR A 501 27.05 26.82 -12.67
C THR A 501 26.55 27.07 -14.07
N ILE A 502 25.25 27.37 -14.20
CA ILE A 502 24.59 27.74 -15.45
C ILE A 502 24.22 29.20 -15.34
N TYR A 503 24.93 30.06 -16.07
CA TYR A 503 24.68 31.50 -16.10
C TYR A 503 23.54 31.85 -17.05
N ASN A 504 22.80 32.91 -16.75
CA ASN A 504 21.78 33.48 -17.64
C ASN A 504 20.81 32.43 -18.20
N SER A 505 20.25 31.60 -17.31
CA SER A 505 19.47 30.43 -17.69
C SER A 505 18.24 30.78 -18.54
N ASN A 506 17.94 29.95 -19.54
CA ASN A 506 16.86 30.14 -20.51
C ASN A 506 16.23 28.78 -20.86
N PHE A 507 15.16 28.75 -21.67
CA PHE A 507 14.49 27.49 -22.02
C PHE A 507 15.43 26.47 -22.69
N ASP A 508 16.44 26.93 -23.44
CA ASP A 508 17.48 26.05 -24.01
C ASP A 508 18.45 25.49 -22.97
N SER A 509 18.36 25.91 -21.71
CA SER A 509 19.10 25.38 -20.56
C SER A 509 18.30 24.30 -19.82
N GLU A 510 17.01 24.11 -20.13
CA GLU A 510 16.22 23.02 -19.54
C GLU A 510 16.80 21.67 -19.95
N ALA A 511 17.04 20.82 -18.94
CA ALA A 511 17.59 19.48 -19.13
C ALA A 511 17.64 18.71 -17.81
N PHE A 512 17.96 17.43 -17.93
CA PHE A 512 18.44 16.62 -16.82
C PHE A 512 19.97 16.68 -16.76
N TYR A 513 20.47 17.17 -15.63
CA TYR A 513 21.87 17.22 -15.30
C TYR A 513 22.21 16.07 -14.36
N ARG A 514 23.42 15.53 -14.47
CA ARG A 514 23.98 14.58 -13.48
C ARG A 514 25.48 14.70 -13.49
N VAL A 515 26.14 14.21 -12.46
CA VAL A 515 27.60 14.15 -12.43
C VAL A 515 28.05 12.69 -12.37
N ILE A 516 29.09 12.38 -13.14
CA ILE A 516 29.82 11.13 -13.08
C ILE A 516 31.07 11.38 -12.23
N LEU A 517 31.21 10.60 -11.17
CA LEU A 517 32.38 10.58 -10.30
C LEU A 517 33.26 9.41 -10.71
N MET A 518 34.44 9.70 -11.26
CA MET A 518 35.38 8.69 -11.72
C MET A 518 36.52 8.56 -10.72
N GLY A 519 36.68 7.37 -10.16
CA GLY A 519 37.82 7.03 -9.32
C GLY A 519 39.12 6.98 -10.13
N ASN A 520 40.16 7.66 -9.66
CA ASN A 520 41.51 7.56 -10.23
C ASN A 520 42.42 6.65 -9.38
N SER A 521 41.85 6.07 -8.32
CA SER A 521 42.51 5.28 -7.28
C SER A 521 42.07 3.80 -7.30
N GLY A 522 41.52 3.32 -8.41
CA GLY A 522 40.92 1.98 -8.52
C GLY A 522 39.46 1.89 -8.06
N ALA A 523 38.89 2.97 -7.51
CA ALA A 523 37.48 3.05 -7.14
C ALA A 523 36.53 2.90 -8.34
N ASP A 524 35.37 2.31 -8.08
CA ASP A 524 34.28 2.24 -9.05
C ASP A 524 33.75 3.62 -9.43
N THR A 525 33.31 3.74 -10.68
CA THR A 525 32.64 4.95 -11.16
C THR A 525 31.25 5.03 -10.55
N VAL A 526 30.92 6.18 -9.96
CA VAL A 526 29.61 6.45 -9.35
C VAL A 526 28.91 7.55 -10.15
N VAL A 527 27.61 7.40 -10.37
CA VAL A 527 26.79 8.38 -11.09
C VAL A 527 25.75 8.95 -10.13
N SER A 528 25.60 10.27 -10.09
CA SER A 528 24.55 10.90 -9.28
C SER A 528 23.15 10.59 -9.83
N GLN A 529 22.14 10.76 -8.97
CA GLN A 529 20.76 10.91 -9.44
C GLN A 529 20.64 12.08 -10.43
N MET A 530 19.59 12.05 -11.25
CA MET A 530 19.30 13.14 -12.19
C MET A 530 18.75 14.37 -11.45
N MET A 531 19.33 15.52 -11.74
CA MET A 531 18.92 16.86 -11.32
C MET A 531 18.20 17.53 -12.47
N GLN A 532 16.92 17.87 -12.30
CA GLN A 532 16.17 18.57 -13.35
C GLN A 532 16.31 20.09 -13.19
N LEU A 533 16.70 20.78 -14.26
CA LEU A 533 16.52 22.23 -14.39
C LEU A 533 15.25 22.51 -15.18
N ALA A 534 14.31 23.21 -14.56
CA ALA A 534 13.16 23.80 -15.23
C ALA A 534 13.23 25.33 -15.15
N ILE A 535 12.98 26.02 -16.25
CA ILE A 535 12.99 27.47 -16.31
C ILE A 535 11.58 28.00 -16.11
N ALA A 536 11.46 28.82 -15.07
CA ALA A 536 10.21 29.43 -14.70
C ALA A 536 9.98 30.73 -15.50
N PRO A 537 8.83 30.89 -16.16
CA PRO A 537 8.42 32.18 -16.73
C PRO A 537 8.18 33.20 -15.62
N GLN A 538 8.22 34.50 -15.97
CA GLN A 538 7.81 35.57 -15.04
C GLN A 538 6.35 35.35 -14.61
N THR A 539 6.08 35.49 -13.30
CA THR A 539 4.71 35.37 -12.79
C THR A 539 3.83 36.39 -13.48
N LYS A 540 2.80 35.94 -14.20
CA LYS A 540 1.92 36.83 -14.97
C LYS A 540 0.47 36.40 -14.88
N VAL A 541 -0.41 37.31 -14.49
CA VAL A 541 -1.86 37.11 -14.51
C VAL A 541 -2.37 37.30 -15.94
N PHE A 542 -2.92 36.24 -16.53
CA PHE A 542 -3.44 36.26 -17.90
C PHE A 542 -4.97 36.09 -17.97
N ILE A 543 -5.61 35.46 -16.98
CA ILE A 543 -7.07 35.50 -16.81
C ILE A 543 -7.38 36.52 -15.72
N GLN A 544 -8.01 37.61 -16.14
CA GLN A 544 -8.44 38.68 -15.26
C GLN A 544 -9.83 38.38 -14.68
N PRO A 545 -10.03 38.52 -13.35
CA PRO A 545 -11.36 38.47 -12.75
C PRO A 545 -12.26 39.53 -13.36
N LYS A 546 -13.48 39.15 -13.72
CA LYS A 546 -14.42 40.06 -14.39
C LYS A 546 -15.25 40.83 -13.36
N THR A 547 -15.44 42.12 -13.62
CA THR A 547 -16.44 42.92 -12.89
C THR A 547 -17.82 42.30 -13.10
N VAL A 548 -18.54 42.09 -12.00
CA VAL A 548 -19.89 41.51 -12.02
C VAL A 548 -20.90 42.49 -11.45
N TYR A 549 -22.07 42.53 -12.08
CA TYR A 549 -23.25 43.21 -11.58
C TYR A 549 -24.20 42.14 -11.03
N LEU A 550 -24.42 42.13 -9.72
CA LEU A 550 -25.16 41.06 -9.04
C LEU A 550 -26.39 41.60 -8.31
N LEU A 551 -27.41 40.76 -8.12
CA LEU A 551 -28.54 41.07 -7.24
C LEU A 551 -28.18 40.71 -5.78
N PRO A 552 -28.67 41.44 -4.76
CA PRO A 552 -28.49 41.08 -3.36
C PRO A 552 -28.91 39.63 -3.06
N GLY A 553 -28.10 38.91 -2.29
CA GLY A 553 -28.32 37.49 -1.94
C GLY A 553 -27.74 36.47 -2.93
N SER A 554 -27.25 36.90 -4.09
CA SER A 554 -26.59 36.02 -5.07
C SER A 554 -25.22 35.54 -4.58
N ASN A 555 -24.68 34.47 -5.16
CA ASN A 555 -23.28 34.07 -4.97
C ASN A 555 -22.41 34.57 -6.13
N ALA A 556 -21.18 34.97 -5.84
CA ALA A 556 -20.19 35.37 -6.84
C ALA A 556 -19.04 34.37 -6.87
N THR A 557 -18.48 34.13 -8.05
CA THR A 557 -17.24 33.36 -8.22
C THR A 557 -16.32 34.13 -9.14
N PHE A 558 -15.08 34.32 -8.69
CA PHE A 558 -14.02 35.01 -9.42
C PHE A 558 -12.86 34.06 -9.60
N GLU A 559 -12.35 33.99 -10.81
CA GLU A 559 -11.19 33.19 -11.14
C GLU A 559 -10.06 34.12 -11.56
N VAL A 560 -8.86 33.83 -11.04
CA VAL A 560 -7.62 34.39 -11.53
C VAL A 560 -6.78 33.26 -12.10
N GLY A 561 -6.37 33.41 -13.35
CA GLY A 561 -5.49 32.48 -14.04
C GLY A 561 -4.14 33.14 -14.23
N ALA A 562 -3.10 32.49 -13.75
CA ALA A 562 -1.75 33.01 -13.79
C ALA A 562 -0.76 31.95 -14.26
N GLU A 563 0.21 32.40 -15.05
CA GLU A 563 1.36 31.60 -15.43
C GLU A 563 2.41 31.86 -14.36
N ALA A 564 2.65 30.87 -13.50
CA ALA A 564 3.53 31.01 -12.34
C ALA A 564 4.16 29.66 -12.01
N ALA A 565 5.48 29.65 -11.79
CA ALA A 565 6.18 28.48 -11.29
C ALA A 565 6.10 28.39 -9.75
N PRO A 566 6.04 27.18 -9.18
CA PRO A 566 5.90 26.98 -7.73
C PRO A 566 7.18 27.36 -6.97
N ILE A 567 7.01 27.98 -5.81
CA ILE A 567 8.10 28.37 -4.89
C ILE A 567 8.56 27.15 -4.10
N LEU A 568 9.86 26.84 -4.18
CA LEU A 568 10.50 25.76 -3.41
C LEU A 568 10.95 26.24 -2.02
N PRO A 569 10.94 25.37 -0.99
CA PRO A 569 10.67 23.92 -1.04
C PRO A 569 9.18 23.54 -0.90
N GLN A 570 8.29 24.51 -0.67
CA GLN A 570 6.88 24.25 -0.35
C GLN A 570 6.06 23.74 -1.55
N ASN A 571 6.61 23.89 -2.77
CA ASN A 571 6.03 23.47 -4.04
C ASN A 571 4.61 24.03 -4.25
N ARG A 572 4.41 25.32 -3.97
CA ARG A 572 3.12 26.03 -4.12
C ARG A 572 3.29 27.37 -4.83
N VAL A 573 2.24 27.81 -5.52
CA VAL A 573 2.03 29.19 -5.98
C VAL A 573 1.12 29.87 -4.95
N TYR A 574 1.47 31.08 -4.53
CA TYR A 574 0.71 31.84 -3.54
C TYR A 574 -0.35 32.70 -4.22
N TYR A 575 -1.58 32.57 -3.74
CA TYR A 575 -2.70 33.43 -4.13
C TYR A 575 -3.17 34.21 -2.91
N ALA A 576 -3.58 35.46 -3.11
CA ALA A 576 -4.22 36.26 -2.08
C ALA A 576 -5.22 37.23 -2.72
N TRP A 577 -6.47 37.19 -2.27
CA TRP A 577 -7.50 38.13 -2.71
C TRP A 577 -7.60 39.32 -1.76
N TYR A 578 -7.80 40.52 -2.33
CA TYR A 578 -7.85 41.78 -1.61
C TYR A 578 -9.09 42.58 -1.97
N ARG A 579 -9.53 43.42 -1.02
CA ARG A 579 -10.47 44.52 -1.23
C ARG A 579 -9.86 45.80 -0.67
N GLY A 580 -9.52 46.74 -1.54
CA GLY A 580 -8.72 47.90 -1.14
C GLY A 580 -7.37 47.45 -0.61
N THR A 581 -6.99 47.86 0.61
CA THR A 581 -5.75 47.43 1.26
C THR A 581 -5.92 46.18 2.14
N THR A 582 -7.14 45.69 2.30
CA THR A 582 -7.45 44.58 3.20
C THR A 582 -7.37 43.24 2.47
N LYS A 583 -6.53 42.33 2.96
CA LYS A 583 -6.50 40.93 2.53
C LYS A 583 -7.76 40.22 3.00
N LEU A 584 -8.41 39.47 2.11
CA LEU A 584 -9.58 38.67 2.44
C LEU A 584 -9.14 37.35 3.09
N GLU A 585 -9.82 36.96 4.16
CA GLU A 585 -9.59 35.71 4.86
C GLU A 585 -10.78 34.76 4.68
N ASN A 586 -10.52 33.45 4.72
CA ASN A 586 -11.58 32.45 4.61
C ASN A 586 -12.55 32.57 5.80
N THR A 587 -13.84 32.62 5.53
CA THR A 587 -14.94 32.71 6.52
C THR A 587 -16.13 31.86 6.05
N THR A 588 -17.24 31.88 6.78
CA THR A 588 -18.49 31.26 6.31
C THR A 588 -19.07 31.90 5.05
N ARG A 589 -18.63 33.11 4.68
CA ARG A 589 -19.09 33.85 3.50
C ARG A 589 -18.06 33.96 2.37
N PHE A 590 -16.77 33.94 2.70
CA PHE A 590 -15.67 34.02 1.73
C PHE A 590 -14.91 32.70 1.74
N ALA A 591 -14.78 32.06 0.57
CA ALA A 591 -14.03 30.81 0.43
C ALA A 591 -13.03 30.89 -0.71
N GLY A 592 -11.89 30.22 -0.56
CA GLY A 592 -10.82 30.17 -1.55
C GLY A 592 -9.97 31.45 -1.63
N THR A 593 -9.88 32.23 -0.54
CA THR A 593 -9.14 33.52 -0.52
C THR A 593 -7.63 33.38 -0.71
N ASP A 594 -7.11 32.16 -0.63
CA ASP A 594 -5.73 31.73 -0.87
C ASP A 594 -5.59 30.78 -2.07
N THR A 595 -6.59 30.76 -2.96
CA THR A 595 -6.64 29.88 -4.14
C THR A 595 -6.89 30.68 -5.44
N PRO A 596 -6.75 30.07 -6.62
CA PRO A 596 -7.11 30.71 -7.90
C PRO A 596 -8.59 31.11 -8.02
N ILE A 597 -9.46 30.62 -7.13
CA ILE A 597 -10.90 30.84 -7.20
C ILE A 597 -11.39 31.46 -5.88
N LEU A 598 -11.91 32.69 -5.94
CA LEU A 598 -12.61 33.32 -4.83
C LEU A 598 -14.12 33.11 -4.99
N GLN A 599 -14.77 32.61 -3.94
CA GLN A 599 -16.21 32.55 -3.84
C GLN A 599 -16.72 33.49 -2.75
N ILE A 600 -17.74 34.28 -3.07
CA ILE A 600 -18.46 35.14 -2.12
C ILE A 600 -19.91 34.65 -2.05
N PHE A 601 -20.31 34.14 -0.89
CA PHE A 601 -21.66 33.64 -0.65
C PHE A 601 -22.57 34.73 -0.09
N ASN A 602 -23.82 34.75 -0.56
CA ASN A 602 -24.87 35.65 -0.08
C ASN A 602 -24.44 37.14 -0.15
N VAL A 603 -24.13 37.64 -1.35
CA VAL A 603 -23.61 39.01 -1.60
C VAL A 603 -24.53 40.08 -1.00
N GLN A 604 -23.95 40.93 -0.15
CA GLN A 604 -24.60 42.02 0.58
C GLN A 604 -24.20 43.38 -0.02
N PRO A 605 -24.97 44.46 0.24
CA PRO A 605 -24.58 45.80 -0.17
C PRO A 605 -23.18 46.20 0.34
N ALA A 606 -22.80 45.71 1.52
CA ALA A 606 -21.48 45.94 2.11
C ALA A 606 -20.33 45.28 1.33
N ASP A 607 -20.59 44.31 0.45
CA ASP A 607 -19.58 43.69 -0.42
C ASP A 607 -19.35 44.50 -1.70
N THR A 608 -20.16 45.53 -1.98
CA THR A 608 -19.99 46.35 -3.18
C THR A 608 -18.71 47.16 -3.13
N GLY A 609 -17.96 47.20 -4.23
CA GLY A 609 -16.67 47.88 -4.28
C GLY A 609 -16.00 47.72 -5.63
N ARG A 610 -15.22 48.72 -6.04
CA ARG A 610 -14.50 48.76 -7.34
C ARG A 610 -13.02 48.39 -7.23
N ASN A 611 -12.61 47.88 -6.08
CA ASN A 611 -11.22 47.76 -5.67
C ASN A 611 -10.86 46.35 -5.21
N TYR A 612 -11.51 45.33 -5.80
CA TYR A 612 -11.10 43.95 -5.59
C TYR A 612 -9.98 43.58 -6.56
N TYR A 613 -9.02 42.78 -6.11
CA TYR A 613 -7.99 42.19 -6.98
C TYR A 613 -7.39 40.95 -6.34
N ALA A 614 -6.77 40.11 -7.17
CA ALA A 614 -5.97 38.99 -6.73
C ALA A 614 -4.49 39.32 -6.90
N VAL A 615 -3.67 38.87 -5.95
CA VAL A 615 -2.22 38.86 -6.05
C VAL A 615 -1.80 37.42 -6.25
N VAL A 616 -0.99 37.17 -7.27
CA VAL A 616 -0.37 35.87 -7.51
C VAL A 616 1.14 36.01 -7.39
N GLU A 617 1.75 35.13 -6.61
CA GLU A 617 3.19 35.10 -6.39
C GLU A 617 3.72 33.70 -6.64
N GLY A 618 4.65 33.62 -7.59
CA GLY A 618 5.41 32.42 -7.93
C GLY A 618 6.91 32.68 -7.75
N THR A 619 7.73 31.71 -8.16
CA THR A 619 9.20 31.80 -8.02
C THR A 619 9.80 33.03 -8.68
N CYS A 620 9.13 33.54 -9.73
CA CYS A 620 9.65 34.60 -10.59
C CYS A 620 8.83 35.87 -10.50
N GLY A 621 8.61 36.30 -9.27
CA GLY A 621 7.98 37.56 -8.94
C GLY A 621 6.50 37.41 -8.63
N ARG A 622 5.88 38.56 -8.50
CA ARG A 622 4.49 38.73 -8.12
C ARG A 622 3.80 39.59 -9.17
N ASP A 623 2.60 39.19 -9.55
CA ASP A 623 1.74 39.99 -10.42
C ASP A 623 0.36 40.13 -9.78
N SER A 624 -0.34 41.19 -10.13
CA SER A 624 -1.67 41.49 -9.61
C SER A 624 -2.68 41.50 -10.75
N SER A 625 -3.86 40.96 -10.49
CA SER A 625 -4.97 41.16 -11.40
C SER A 625 -5.30 42.64 -11.49
N GLN A 626 -5.95 43.02 -12.59
CA GLN A 626 -6.62 44.31 -12.69
C GLN A 626 -7.67 44.43 -11.57
N LEU A 627 -7.94 45.67 -11.16
CA LEU A 627 -9.04 45.94 -10.25
C LEU A 627 -10.35 45.55 -10.93
N PHE A 628 -11.14 44.74 -10.24
CA PHE A 628 -12.51 44.43 -10.65
C PHE A 628 -13.48 44.92 -9.59
N ALA A 629 -14.74 44.99 -10.00
CA ALA A 629 -15.80 45.49 -9.16
C ALA A 629 -16.87 44.43 -8.90
N VAL A 630 -17.39 44.47 -7.68
CA VAL A 630 -18.67 43.87 -7.32
C VAL A 630 -19.65 45.03 -7.23
N LEU A 631 -20.55 45.16 -8.21
CA LEU A 631 -21.46 46.31 -8.34
C LEU A 631 -22.93 45.90 -8.36
N LEU A 632 -23.80 46.85 -8.05
CA LEU A 632 -25.24 46.78 -8.31
C LEU A 632 -25.55 47.74 -9.51
N PRO A 633 -26.35 47.37 -10.52
CA PRO A 633 -26.44 48.11 -11.81
C PRO A 633 -27.44 49.32 -11.90
N GLY A 634 -27.62 50.18 -10.89
CA GLY A 634 -28.83 51.04 -10.78
C GLY A 634 -29.04 52.25 -11.74
N ALA A 635 -30.27 52.39 -12.27
CA ALA A 635 -30.97 53.65 -12.55
C ALA A 635 -32.40 53.56 -11.98
N ILE A 636 -32.98 54.67 -11.50
CA ILE A 636 -34.17 54.64 -10.62
C ILE A 636 -35.29 55.59 -11.08
N PHE A 637 -36.55 55.13 -10.98
CA PHE A 637 -37.71 56.00 -11.14
C PHE A 637 -37.92 56.83 -9.87
N ILE A 638 -37.87 58.15 -10.01
CA ILE A 638 -38.17 59.11 -8.94
C ILE A 638 -39.64 59.52 -8.92
N LYS A 639 -40.40 59.16 -9.97
CA LYS A 639 -41.86 59.29 -10.02
C LYS A 639 -42.48 58.15 -10.81
N GLN A 640 -43.43 57.45 -10.22
CA GLN A 640 -44.22 56.36 -10.83
C GLN A 640 -45.57 56.90 -11.36
N PRO A 641 -46.13 56.31 -12.43
CA PRO A 641 -47.49 56.60 -12.86
C PRO A 641 -48.50 56.06 -11.83
N ARG A 642 -49.64 56.73 -11.69
CA ARG A 642 -50.69 56.36 -10.74
C ARG A 642 -51.92 55.85 -11.48
N ASP A 643 -52.63 54.92 -10.85
CA ASP A 643 -53.92 54.43 -11.33
C ASP A 643 -54.94 55.58 -11.44
N THR A 644 -55.74 55.55 -12.49
CA THR A 644 -56.73 56.59 -12.79
C THR A 644 -57.93 56.00 -13.50
N ALA A 645 -59.11 56.62 -13.33
CA ALA A 645 -60.34 56.17 -13.97
C ALA A 645 -61.27 57.33 -14.31
N ALA A 646 -62.06 57.18 -15.38
CA ALA A 646 -63.12 58.10 -15.79
C ALA A 646 -64.45 57.35 -15.99
N CYS A 647 -65.62 58.00 -15.95
CA CYS A 647 -66.83 57.33 -16.50
C CYS A 647 -66.65 57.23 -18.05
N ASN A 648 -67.38 56.33 -18.71
CA ASN A 648 -67.23 56.06 -20.15
C ASN A 648 -67.34 57.36 -20.99
N GLY A 649 -66.35 57.63 -21.84
CA GLY A 649 -66.23 58.86 -22.64
C GLY A 649 -65.43 60.02 -22.01
N GLY A 650 -64.86 59.85 -20.80
CA GLY A 650 -64.00 60.86 -20.14
C GLY A 650 -62.53 60.86 -20.62
N SER A 651 -61.60 61.54 -19.93
CA SER A 651 -60.16 61.62 -20.30
C SER A 651 -59.22 61.40 -19.10
N VAL A 652 -58.01 60.84 -19.32
CA VAL A 652 -57.00 60.53 -18.29
C VAL A 652 -55.55 60.76 -18.76
N THR A 653 -54.60 60.97 -17.83
CA THR A 653 -53.16 61.14 -18.12
C THR A 653 -52.29 60.35 -17.14
N LEU A 654 -51.25 59.67 -17.65
CA LEU A 654 -50.21 58.94 -16.93
C LEU A 654 -48.85 59.66 -17.05
N SER A 655 -48.02 59.64 -15.99
CA SER A 655 -46.69 60.30 -15.99
C SER A 655 -45.64 59.56 -15.16
N ALA A 656 -44.39 59.49 -15.61
CA ALA A 656 -43.26 58.93 -14.86
C ALA A 656 -41.96 59.74 -15.02
N THR A 657 -40.98 59.58 -14.13
CA THR A 657 -39.69 60.32 -14.18
C THR A 657 -38.53 59.47 -13.62
N LEU A 658 -37.34 59.52 -14.24
CA LEU A 658 -36.16 58.69 -13.92
C LEU A 658 -34.88 59.53 -13.68
N GLN A 659 -33.97 59.01 -12.84
CA GLN A 659 -32.62 59.51 -12.58
C GLN A 659 -31.56 58.40 -12.83
N THR A 660 -30.40 58.74 -13.41
CA THR A 660 -29.29 57.82 -13.76
C THR A 660 -27.96 58.22 -13.10
N GLU A 661 -27.17 57.23 -12.66
CA GLU A 661 -25.80 57.43 -12.13
C GLU A 661 -24.73 57.38 -13.23
N ILE A 662 -25.11 57.08 -14.48
CA ILE A 662 -24.24 57.11 -15.66
C ILE A 662 -24.36 58.51 -16.32
N PRO A 663 -23.31 59.35 -16.33
CA PRO A 663 -23.34 60.68 -16.93
C PRO A 663 -23.68 60.62 -18.43
N ASN A 664 -24.58 61.50 -18.89
CA ASN A 664 -25.05 61.58 -20.29
C ASN A 664 -25.66 60.29 -20.86
N ALA A 665 -26.19 59.40 -20.02
CA ALA A 665 -26.85 58.19 -20.51
C ALA A 665 -28.04 58.52 -21.40
N MET A 666 -28.00 58.08 -22.66
CA MET A 666 -29.10 58.22 -23.60
C MET A 666 -30.25 57.28 -23.17
N LEU A 667 -31.45 57.85 -22.97
CA LEU A 667 -32.66 57.13 -22.58
C LEU A 667 -33.64 57.06 -23.75
N LYS A 668 -34.22 55.88 -23.98
CA LYS A 668 -35.33 55.70 -24.92
C LYS A 668 -36.59 55.33 -24.14
N TYR A 669 -37.67 56.08 -24.39
CA TYR A 669 -38.97 55.90 -23.74
C TYR A 669 -39.95 55.24 -24.70
N GLN A 670 -40.73 54.28 -24.19
CA GLN A 670 -41.82 53.68 -24.94
C GLN A 670 -42.90 53.22 -23.96
N TRP A 671 -44.08 53.82 -24.04
CA TRP A 671 -45.25 53.30 -23.35
C TRP A 671 -45.68 51.99 -24.01
N MET A 672 -45.91 50.99 -23.20
CA MET A 672 -46.52 49.74 -23.61
C MET A 672 -47.84 49.57 -22.89
N ARG A 673 -48.74 48.87 -23.58
CA ARG A 673 -49.92 48.28 -23.00
C ARG A 673 -49.81 46.77 -23.19
N GLY A 674 -49.54 46.07 -22.10
CA GLY A 674 -49.16 44.67 -22.13
C GLY A 674 -47.85 44.52 -22.92
N ASN A 675 -47.86 43.70 -23.97
CA ASN A 675 -46.69 43.49 -24.83
C ASN A 675 -46.70 44.33 -26.12
N ARG A 676 -47.65 45.27 -26.27
CA ARG A 676 -47.76 46.11 -27.47
C ARG A 676 -47.30 47.53 -27.19
N PHE A 677 -46.55 48.10 -28.13
CA PHE A 677 -46.21 49.51 -28.09
C PHE A 677 -47.46 50.36 -28.30
N VAL A 678 -47.67 51.32 -27.40
CA VAL A 678 -48.61 52.41 -27.64
C VAL A 678 -47.99 53.32 -28.70
N VAL A 679 -48.79 53.75 -29.66
CA VAL A 679 -48.38 54.67 -30.73
C VAL A 679 -49.31 55.88 -30.74
N ASP A 680 -48.78 57.04 -31.09
CA ASP A 680 -49.50 58.33 -31.07
C ASP A 680 -50.50 58.42 -32.22
N THR A 681 -51.61 57.70 -32.11
CA THR A 681 -52.72 57.67 -33.07
C THR A 681 -54.06 57.56 -32.35
N GLY A 682 -55.11 58.16 -32.92
CA GLY A 682 -56.46 58.13 -32.33
C GLY A 682 -56.56 58.93 -31.04
N ASN A 683 -56.90 58.26 -29.95
CA ASN A 683 -57.11 58.85 -28.63
C ASN A 683 -55.85 58.89 -27.73
N PHE A 684 -54.73 58.30 -28.15
CA PHE A 684 -53.46 58.28 -27.44
C PHE A 684 -52.50 59.38 -27.94
N SER A 685 -51.82 60.05 -27.02
CA SER A 685 -50.74 61.00 -27.34
C SER A 685 -49.64 61.00 -26.26
N GLY A 686 -48.36 61.06 -26.67
CA GLY A 686 -47.19 61.09 -25.80
C GLY A 686 -46.47 59.74 -25.60
N ALA A 687 -46.71 58.75 -26.46
CA ALA A 687 -46.30 57.35 -26.27
C ALA A 687 -44.78 57.11 -26.20
N THR A 688 -43.94 57.97 -26.80
CA THR A 688 -42.48 57.90 -26.68
C THR A 688 -41.91 58.96 -25.75
N THR A 689 -42.72 59.44 -24.80
CA THR A 689 -42.33 60.46 -23.83
C THR A 689 -42.64 59.98 -22.40
N PRO A 690 -42.17 60.69 -21.36
CA PRO A 690 -42.49 60.34 -19.99
C PRO A 690 -43.99 60.50 -19.60
N ASN A 691 -44.84 61.10 -20.45
CA ASN A 691 -46.25 61.35 -20.19
C ASN A 691 -47.15 60.78 -21.30
N LEU A 692 -48.18 60.01 -20.94
CA LEU A 692 -49.17 59.46 -21.87
C LEU A 692 -50.57 59.98 -21.54
N THR A 693 -51.25 60.59 -22.51
CA THR A 693 -52.63 61.07 -22.37
C THR A 693 -53.57 60.23 -23.23
N ILE A 694 -54.74 59.91 -22.66
CA ILE A 694 -55.83 59.16 -23.31
C ILE A 694 -57.12 59.99 -23.20
N THR A 695 -57.69 60.37 -24.34
CA THR A 695 -58.95 61.13 -24.40
C THR A 695 -60.11 60.24 -24.81
N ASN A 696 -61.35 60.58 -24.43
CA ASN A 696 -62.55 59.81 -24.78
C ASN A 696 -62.40 58.30 -24.45
N VAL A 697 -62.07 58.00 -23.20
CA VAL A 697 -61.77 56.66 -22.67
C VAL A 697 -62.98 55.76 -22.85
N THR A 698 -62.80 54.72 -23.66
CA THR A 698 -63.77 53.63 -23.87
C THR A 698 -63.32 52.38 -23.10
N PRO A 699 -64.16 51.33 -22.99
CA PRO A 699 -63.71 50.06 -22.41
C PRO A 699 -62.46 49.49 -23.11
N ALA A 700 -62.30 49.77 -24.41
CA ALA A 700 -61.14 49.35 -25.18
C ALA A 700 -59.84 50.01 -24.71
N ASP A 701 -59.89 51.11 -23.98
CA ASP A 701 -58.73 51.85 -23.45
C ASP A 701 -58.42 51.50 -21.98
N THR A 702 -59.23 50.64 -21.37
CA THR A 702 -59.02 50.22 -19.97
C THR A 702 -58.01 49.08 -19.87
N GLY A 703 -57.13 49.14 -18.89
CA GLY A 703 -56.10 48.11 -18.69
C GLY A 703 -55.22 48.43 -17.48
N SER A 704 -54.77 47.39 -16.79
CA SER A 704 -53.83 47.48 -15.66
C SER A 704 -52.38 47.25 -16.10
N ASP A 705 -52.11 47.43 -17.39
CA ASP A 705 -50.89 46.99 -18.08
C ASP A 705 -50.19 48.14 -18.81
N TYR A 706 -50.56 49.37 -18.48
CA TYR A 706 -49.82 50.54 -18.95
C TYR A 706 -48.50 50.62 -18.20
N VAL A 707 -47.41 50.45 -18.92
CA VAL A 707 -46.07 50.53 -18.37
C VAL A 707 -45.20 51.39 -19.27
N LEU A 708 -44.40 52.24 -18.66
CA LEU A 708 -43.36 52.95 -19.37
C LEU A 708 -42.10 52.09 -19.36
N VAL A 709 -41.67 51.68 -20.54
CA VAL A 709 -40.37 51.03 -20.76
C VAL A 709 -39.33 52.12 -21.00
N VAL A 710 -38.27 52.11 -20.21
CA VAL A 710 -37.10 52.97 -20.38
C VAL A 710 -35.89 52.09 -20.64
N THR A 711 -35.33 52.19 -21.85
CA THR A 711 -34.07 51.51 -22.18
C THR A 711 -32.92 52.48 -21.93
N VAL A 712 -31.99 52.07 -21.05
CA VAL A 712 -30.69 52.73 -20.90
C VAL A 712 -29.80 52.23 -22.03
N VAL A 713 -29.51 53.07 -23.02
CA VAL A 713 -28.85 52.66 -24.27
C VAL A 713 -27.45 52.08 -24.02
N ALA A 714 -26.75 52.53 -22.97
CA ALA A 714 -25.36 52.17 -22.70
C ALA A 714 -25.13 50.70 -22.31
N ASN A 715 -26.08 50.05 -21.64
CA ASN A 715 -25.97 48.67 -21.16
C ASN A 715 -27.15 47.80 -21.62
N ASN A 716 -27.99 48.33 -22.51
CA ASN A 716 -29.24 47.74 -22.97
C ASN A 716 -30.17 47.26 -21.83
N SER A 717 -29.99 47.80 -20.61
CA SER A 717 -30.82 47.44 -19.47
C SER A 717 -32.16 48.13 -19.61
N THR A 718 -33.21 47.36 -19.44
CA THR A 718 -34.58 47.85 -19.53
C THR A 718 -35.14 48.02 -18.14
N LEU A 719 -35.64 49.23 -17.86
CA LEU A 719 -36.34 49.57 -16.62
C LEU A 719 -37.81 49.76 -16.96
N LEU A 720 -38.67 49.19 -16.13
CA LEU A 720 -40.12 49.32 -16.25
C LEU A 720 -40.61 50.13 -15.06
N THR A 721 -41.54 51.04 -15.29
CA THR A 721 -42.35 51.57 -14.18
C THR A 721 -43.16 50.45 -13.54
N GLY A 722 -43.75 50.72 -12.38
CA GLY A 722 -44.93 49.97 -11.99
C GLY A 722 -46.00 50.07 -13.08
N TYR A 723 -46.82 49.05 -13.20
CA TYR A 723 -48.00 49.12 -14.06
C TYR A 723 -48.98 50.14 -13.49
N ALA A 724 -49.50 51.01 -14.35
CA ALA A 724 -50.60 51.89 -14.03
C ALA A 724 -51.89 51.34 -14.66
N THR A 725 -52.97 51.49 -13.90
CA THR A 725 -54.30 51.10 -14.34
C THR A 725 -55.04 52.31 -14.88
N VAL A 726 -55.51 52.20 -16.12
CA VAL A 726 -56.55 53.06 -16.66
C VAL A 726 -57.86 52.29 -16.56
N GLY A 727 -58.75 52.76 -15.69
CA GLY A 727 -60.04 52.12 -15.43
C GLY A 727 -61.22 52.93 -15.95
N LEU A 728 -62.40 52.32 -15.94
CA LEU A 728 -63.67 53.02 -15.98
C LEU A 728 -64.33 53.00 -14.60
N ASN A 729 -64.90 54.13 -14.19
CA ASN A 729 -65.77 54.16 -13.02
C ASN A 729 -67.01 53.31 -13.31
N LYS A 730 -67.45 52.56 -12.30
CA LYS A 730 -68.49 51.55 -12.48
C LYS A 730 -69.88 52.16 -12.30
N GLU A 731 -70.78 51.87 -13.24
CA GLU A 731 -72.18 52.27 -13.15
C GLU A 731 -72.87 51.66 -11.94
N THR A 732 -73.78 52.42 -11.33
CA THR A 732 -74.54 51.96 -10.17
C THR A 732 -75.62 50.98 -10.60
N VAL A 733 -75.50 49.72 -10.17
CA VAL A 733 -76.43 48.61 -10.46
C VAL A 733 -76.64 47.78 -9.20
N ILE A 734 -77.89 47.46 -8.83
CA ILE A 734 -78.15 46.45 -7.79
C ILE A 734 -78.02 45.08 -8.43
N THR A 735 -77.06 44.28 -7.96
CA THR A 735 -76.67 43.00 -8.58
C THR A 735 -77.23 41.79 -7.87
N ASP A 736 -77.52 41.88 -6.56
CA ASP A 736 -78.26 40.82 -5.85
C ASP A 736 -79.30 41.45 -4.92
N SER A 737 -80.55 41.10 -5.18
CA SER A 737 -81.66 41.50 -4.34
C SER A 737 -81.76 40.56 -3.13
N PRO A 738 -82.35 41.00 -2.01
CA PRO A 738 -82.64 40.08 -0.91
C PRO A 738 -83.46 38.88 -1.41
N ARG A 739 -83.20 37.70 -0.83
CA ARG A 739 -83.86 36.44 -1.20
C ARG A 739 -84.75 35.92 -0.09
N ASN A 740 -85.70 35.08 -0.47
CA ASN A 740 -86.51 34.35 0.49
C ASN A 740 -85.62 33.43 1.35
N GLN A 741 -85.90 33.29 2.65
CA GLN A 741 -85.10 32.45 3.56
C GLN A 741 -85.98 31.68 4.55
N ALA A 742 -85.45 30.59 5.12
CA ALA A 742 -86.10 29.80 6.16
C ALA A 742 -85.13 29.38 7.28
N SER A 743 -85.59 29.35 8.54
CA SER A 743 -84.78 28.97 9.72
C SER A 743 -85.59 28.19 10.76
N CYS A 744 -84.92 27.49 11.68
CA CYS A 744 -85.62 26.84 12.79
C CYS A 744 -86.30 27.90 13.68
N GLU A 745 -87.46 27.56 14.22
CA GLU A 745 -88.29 28.48 15.00
C GLU A 745 -87.53 29.07 16.20
N GLY A 746 -87.68 30.38 16.44
CA GLY A 746 -86.99 31.11 17.51
C GLY A 746 -85.54 31.52 17.23
N LYS A 747 -85.03 31.31 16.01
CA LYS A 747 -83.67 31.74 15.61
C LYS A 747 -83.68 33.06 14.82
N PRO A 748 -82.63 33.91 14.91
CA PRO A 748 -82.46 35.11 14.08
C PRO A 748 -82.27 34.77 12.59
N LEU A 749 -82.50 35.75 11.71
CA LEU A 749 -82.34 35.62 10.27
C LEU A 749 -81.78 36.90 9.64
N LEU A 750 -80.78 36.79 8.74
CA LEU A 750 -80.07 37.92 8.14
C LEU A 750 -80.46 38.13 6.68
N LEU A 751 -80.92 39.32 6.33
CA LEU A 751 -81.15 39.76 4.96
C LEU A 751 -79.95 40.54 4.44
N THR A 752 -79.63 40.35 3.17
CA THR A 752 -78.52 41.04 2.50
C THR A 752 -78.93 41.43 1.09
N ALA A 753 -78.32 42.48 0.57
CA ALA A 753 -78.41 42.87 -0.82
C ALA A 753 -77.02 43.36 -1.27
N THR A 754 -76.73 43.17 -2.55
CA THR A 754 -75.45 43.58 -3.11
C THR A 754 -75.70 44.50 -4.28
N ALA A 755 -74.93 45.57 -4.33
CA ALA A 755 -74.94 46.51 -5.43
C ALA A 755 -73.51 46.82 -5.81
N ASP A 756 -73.36 47.25 -7.04
CA ASP A 756 -72.11 47.45 -7.72
C ASP A 756 -72.10 48.86 -8.33
N GLY A 757 -70.93 49.47 -8.37
CA GLY A 757 -70.78 50.88 -8.72
C GLY A 757 -69.75 51.56 -7.83
N SER A 758 -69.21 52.67 -8.31
CA SER A 758 -68.21 53.43 -7.54
C SER A 758 -68.89 54.25 -6.42
N ASN A 759 -68.42 54.12 -5.16
CA ASN A 759 -68.88 54.81 -3.94
C ASN A 759 -70.40 54.75 -3.63
N LEU A 760 -70.88 53.59 -3.16
CA LEU A 760 -72.31 53.32 -2.95
C LEU A 760 -72.88 53.70 -1.56
N ILE A 761 -74.15 54.12 -1.50
CA ILE A 761 -74.94 54.45 -0.29
C ILE A 761 -76.26 53.63 -0.28
N TYR A 762 -76.74 53.12 0.87
CA TYR A 762 -77.84 52.12 0.99
C TYR A 762 -79.00 52.52 1.94
N GLN A 763 -80.22 51.98 1.71
CA GLN A 763 -81.39 52.10 2.61
C GLN A 763 -82.40 50.92 2.48
N TRP A 764 -82.71 50.20 3.56
CA TRP A 764 -83.70 49.09 3.60
C TRP A 764 -85.13 49.54 3.87
N GLN A 765 -86.08 48.76 3.34
CA GLN A 765 -87.52 48.93 3.50
C GLN A 765 -88.20 47.61 3.90
N ARG A 766 -89.19 47.67 4.80
CA ARG A 766 -90.14 46.58 5.09
C ARG A 766 -91.52 47.03 4.67
N ASN A 767 -92.17 46.25 3.80
CA ASN A 767 -93.46 46.61 3.21
C ASN A 767 -93.44 48.06 2.68
N ASP A 768 -92.39 48.40 1.92
CA ASP A 768 -92.17 49.67 1.22
C ASP A 768 -91.89 50.92 2.09
N VAL A 769 -91.78 50.76 3.40
CA VAL A 769 -91.43 51.85 4.33
C VAL A 769 -89.97 51.72 4.79
N ASN A 770 -89.21 52.82 4.76
CA ASN A 770 -87.83 52.85 5.26
C ASN A 770 -87.77 52.35 6.70
N ILE A 771 -86.90 51.38 6.94
CA ILE A 771 -86.58 50.93 8.29
C ILE A 771 -85.53 51.91 8.84
N PRO A 772 -85.85 52.67 9.91
CA PRO A 772 -84.90 53.63 10.45
C PRO A 772 -83.58 52.97 10.85
N GLY A 773 -82.46 53.58 10.45
CA GLY A 773 -81.11 53.09 10.75
C GLY A 773 -80.63 51.89 9.91
N ALA A 774 -81.48 51.32 9.04
CA ALA A 774 -81.08 50.22 8.18
C ALA A 774 -80.43 50.74 6.87
N ASN A 775 -79.25 51.34 6.99
CA ASN A 775 -78.53 52.02 5.92
C ASN A 775 -77.27 51.27 5.44
N THR A 776 -77.18 49.99 5.76
CA THR A 776 -76.07 49.13 5.33
C THR A 776 -76.57 48.11 4.30
N ARG A 777 -75.65 47.41 3.66
CA ARG A 777 -75.96 46.33 2.70
C ARG A 777 -76.68 45.11 3.30
N SER A 778 -76.91 45.08 4.62
CA SER A 778 -77.54 43.96 5.32
C SER A 778 -78.46 44.41 6.45
N TYR A 779 -79.46 43.60 6.76
CA TYR A 779 -80.43 43.85 7.83
C TYR A 779 -80.78 42.54 8.56
N THR A 780 -80.59 42.50 9.87
CA THR A 780 -80.91 41.32 10.70
C THR A 780 -82.31 41.41 11.29
N ILE A 781 -83.07 40.33 11.15
CA ILE A 781 -84.27 40.02 11.90
C ILE A 781 -83.85 39.27 13.19
N PRO A 782 -83.99 39.86 14.39
CA PRO A 782 -83.42 39.28 15.62
C PRO A 782 -84.10 37.99 16.09
N THR A 783 -85.41 37.86 15.91
CA THR A 783 -86.17 36.66 16.25
C THR A 783 -87.17 36.40 15.15
N LEU A 784 -87.13 35.18 14.59
CA LEU A 784 -88.12 34.77 13.60
C LEU A 784 -89.40 34.30 14.31
N ASP A 785 -90.45 35.13 14.21
CA ASP A 785 -91.79 34.91 14.75
C ASP A 785 -92.86 35.46 13.80
N SER A 786 -94.13 35.39 14.18
CA SER A 786 -95.25 35.83 13.34
C SER A 786 -95.25 37.32 12.98
N ASN A 787 -94.56 38.20 13.73
CA ASN A 787 -94.50 39.66 13.50
C ASN A 787 -93.32 40.09 12.63
N THR A 788 -92.33 39.21 12.46
CA THR A 788 -91.13 39.48 11.65
C THR A 788 -91.15 38.79 10.29
N ILE A 789 -92.12 37.90 10.06
CA ILE A 789 -92.42 37.33 8.74
C ILE A 789 -93.06 38.42 7.86
N GLY A 790 -92.48 38.68 6.68
CA GLY A 790 -92.96 39.72 5.76
C GLY A 790 -92.06 39.94 4.55
N LYS A 791 -92.28 41.03 3.79
CA LYS A 791 -91.52 41.39 2.58
C LYS A 791 -90.52 42.53 2.81
N TYR A 792 -89.28 42.37 2.34
CA TYR A 792 -88.17 43.31 2.54
C TYR A 792 -87.41 43.67 1.25
N ARG A 793 -87.06 44.96 1.01
CA ARG A 793 -86.29 45.46 -0.18
C ARG A 793 -85.28 46.58 0.15
N ILE A 794 -84.41 46.98 -0.79
CA ILE A 794 -83.34 48.00 -0.60
C ILE A 794 -83.24 49.04 -1.75
N VAL A 795 -82.73 50.25 -1.46
CA VAL A 795 -82.40 51.35 -2.42
C VAL A 795 -80.90 51.71 -2.37
N VAL A 796 -80.23 51.96 -3.50
CA VAL A 796 -78.76 52.21 -3.61
C VAL A 796 -78.35 53.35 -4.57
N THR A 797 -77.39 54.21 -4.20
CA THR A 797 -76.88 55.38 -4.98
C THR A 797 -75.33 55.40 -5.10
N GLY A 798 -74.74 55.77 -6.26
CA GLY A 798 -73.27 55.84 -6.53
C GLY A 798 -72.79 56.88 -7.57
N VAL A 799 -71.47 56.96 -7.85
CA VAL A 799 -70.77 58.02 -8.63
C VAL A 799 -71.29 58.20 -10.06
N CYS A 800 -71.64 57.12 -10.74
CA CYS A 800 -72.23 57.19 -12.08
C CYS A 800 -73.76 56.81 -12.09
N GLY A 801 -74.55 56.90 -10.97
CA GLY A 801 -76.05 56.70 -10.99
C GLY A 801 -76.77 56.21 -9.67
N THR A 802 -78.11 55.96 -9.67
CA THR A 802 -78.95 55.45 -8.51
C THR A 802 -79.98 54.35 -8.91
N GLN A 803 -80.29 53.35 -8.04
CA GLN A 803 -81.14 52.14 -8.27
C GLN A 803 -81.98 51.63 -7.06
N THR A 804 -83.02 50.79 -7.27
CA THR A 804 -83.90 50.14 -6.23
C THR A 804 -84.17 48.63 -6.49
N SER A 805 -84.27 47.78 -5.45
CA SER A 805 -84.36 46.29 -5.56
C SER A 805 -85.79 45.69 -5.55
N ASN A 806 -85.88 44.39 -5.89
CA ASN A 806 -87.06 43.54 -5.64
C ASN A 806 -87.19 43.17 -4.13
N ALA A 807 -88.36 42.66 -3.69
CA ALA A 807 -88.65 42.32 -2.29
C ALA A 807 -88.59 40.80 -1.96
N ALA A 808 -88.17 40.42 -0.73
CA ALA A 808 -87.93 39.05 -0.25
C ALA A 808 -88.82 38.59 0.93
N THR A 809 -89.15 37.28 1.03
CA THR A 809 -90.14 36.63 1.94
C THR A 809 -89.52 35.55 2.88
N ILE A 810 -89.90 35.43 4.17
CA ILE A 810 -89.18 34.63 5.21
C ILE A 810 -90.02 33.48 5.91
N SER A 811 -89.48 32.25 6.22
CA SER A 811 -90.16 30.94 6.68
C SER A 811 -89.33 29.84 7.54
N LYS A 812 -89.63 28.48 7.67
CA LYS A 812 -89.00 27.43 8.64
C LYS A 812 -88.59 25.93 8.18
N LYS A 813 -87.78 25.03 8.93
CA LYS A 813 -87.05 23.67 8.58
C LYS A 813 -87.30 22.28 9.40
N ASP A 814 -86.74 21.06 9.00
CA ASP A 814 -86.96 19.57 9.45
C ASP A 814 -85.79 18.66 10.12
N LYS A 815 -86.01 17.41 10.68
CA LYS A 815 -85.12 16.48 11.57
C LYS A 815 -84.67 15.02 11.06
N PRO A 816 -83.74 14.19 11.70
CA PRO A 816 -83.14 12.85 11.26
C PRO A 816 -83.82 11.44 11.50
N GLY A 817 -83.39 10.35 10.78
CA GLY A 817 -83.83 8.90 10.87
C GLY A 817 -82.88 7.76 10.30
N ILE A 818 -83.25 6.45 10.35
CA ILE A 818 -82.44 5.23 9.90
C ILE A 818 -83.16 4.36 8.85
N LEU A 819 -82.46 3.88 7.80
CA LEU A 819 -83.04 3.13 6.66
C LEU A 819 -82.65 1.61 6.58
N LEU A 820 -81.41 1.20 6.87
CA LEU A 820 -80.97 -0.22 6.87
C LEU A 820 -79.95 -0.56 7.99
N GLN A 821 -80.11 -1.74 8.61
CA GLN A 821 -79.33 -2.23 9.78
C GLN A 821 -78.15 -3.16 9.40
N PRO A 822 -77.08 -3.28 10.24
CA PRO A 822 -75.94 -4.20 10.02
C PRO A 822 -76.22 -5.70 10.27
N LEU A 823 -75.33 -6.59 9.78
CA LEU A 823 -75.42 -8.06 9.97
C LEU A 823 -75.34 -8.45 11.46
N LYS A 824 -76.03 -9.52 11.87
CA LYS A 824 -76.12 -9.92 13.29
C LYS A 824 -74.87 -10.61 13.87
N ARG A 825 -74.12 -11.38 13.08
CA ARG A 825 -72.92 -12.13 13.51
C ARG A 825 -71.80 -12.11 12.48
N VAL A 826 -70.55 -11.97 12.93
CA VAL A 826 -69.34 -12.00 12.08
C VAL A 826 -68.25 -12.86 12.73
N ARG A 827 -67.65 -13.80 11.98
CA ARG A 827 -66.58 -14.67 12.50
C ARG A 827 -65.20 -13.98 12.44
N LEU A 828 -64.38 -14.19 13.46
CA LEU A 828 -63.04 -13.64 13.63
C LEU A 828 -61.95 -14.67 13.33
N PHE A 829 -60.99 -14.30 12.49
CA PHE A 829 -59.78 -15.07 12.20
C PHE A 829 -58.55 -14.31 12.72
N VAL A 830 -57.81 -14.90 13.67
CA VAL A 830 -56.70 -14.22 14.35
C VAL A 830 -55.62 -13.82 13.33
N GLY A 831 -55.21 -12.55 13.34
CA GLY A 831 -54.25 -11.95 12.41
C GLY A 831 -54.86 -11.51 11.06
N LYS A 832 -56.19 -11.42 10.90
CA LYS A 832 -56.88 -10.99 9.67
C LYS A 832 -57.74 -9.72 9.87
N LEU A 833 -58.39 -9.21 8.82
CA LEU A 833 -59.26 -8.00 8.84
C LEU A 833 -60.72 -8.35 9.22
N LEU A 834 -61.39 -7.46 9.98
CA LEU A 834 -62.83 -7.49 10.35
C LEU A 834 -63.61 -6.29 9.77
N THR A 835 -64.89 -6.46 9.38
CA THR A 835 -65.75 -5.41 8.76
C THR A 835 -67.26 -5.47 9.16
N ILE A 836 -67.94 -4.32 9.37
CA ILE A 836 -69.40 -4.16 9.72
C ILE A 836 -70.04 -2.89 9.05
N ALA A 837 -71.28 -2.90 8.47
CA ALA A 837 -71.87 -1.78 7.65
C ALA A 837 -73.41 -1.46 7.82
N MET A 838 -73.93 -0.20 7.59
CA MET A 838 -75.36 0.29 7.72
C MET A 838 -75.81 1.49 6.78
N GLU A 839 -77.09 2.00 6.79
CA GLU A 839 -77.64 3.15 5.95
C GLU A 839 -78.74 4.11 6.62
N PRO A 840 -78.68 5.49 6.57
CA PRO A 840 -79.64 6.45 7.23
C PRO A 840 -80.42 7.55 6.41
N SER A 841 -81.27 8.44 7.03
CA SER A 841 -82.09 9.56 6.43
C SER A 841 -82.23 10.89 7.25
N GLY A 842 -82.69 12.03 6.66
CA GLY A 842 -82.97 13.32 7.35
C GLY A 842 -82.46 14.60 6.64
N ALA A 843 -82.74 15.79 7.18
CA ALA A 843 -82.12 17.03 6.67
C ALA A 843 -80.60 16.96 6.85
N ILE A 844 -79.87 16.97 5.75
CA ILE A 844 -78.41 16.76 5.72
C ILE A 844 -77.64 17.98 6.26
N PRO A 845 -76.44 17.79 6.86
CA PRO A 845 -75.64 16.56 6.96
C PRO A 845 -75.92 15.69 8.21
N LEU A 846 -75.67 14.38 8.09
CA LEU A 846 -75.76 13.37 9.17
C LEU A 846 -74.37 12.95 9.68
N ARG A 847 -74.22 12.64 10.98
CA ARG A 847 -72.93 12.25 11.64
C ARG A 847 -73.00 10.89 12.36
N TYR A 848 -71.93 10.07 12.37
CA TYR A 848 -71.90 8.66 12.85
C TYR A 848 -70.86 8.36 13.96
N LYS A 849 -71.16 7.44 14.89
CA LYS A 849 -70.24 6.95 15.95
C LYS A 849 -70.43 5.46 16.28
N TRP A 850 -69.35 4.66 16.30
CA TRP A 850 -69.38 3.21 16.56
C TRP A 850 -68.92 2.81 17.97
N TYR A 851 -69.52 1.75 18.51
CA TYR A 851 -69.27 1.23 19.85
C TYR A 851 -69.01 -0.28 19.83
N LYS A 852 -68.13 -0.78 20.72
CA LYS A 852 -67.92 -2.20 21.04
C LYS A 852 -68.17 -2.44 22.53
N ASN A 853 -69.03 -3.40 22.86
CA ASN A 853 -69.41 -3.75 24.23
C ASN A 853 -69.80 -2.52 25.08
N GLY A 854 -70.43 -1.53 24.45
CA GLY A 854 -70.85 -0.28 25.10
C GLY A 854 -69.80 0.85 25.11
N VAL A 855 -68.56 0.60 24.71
CA VAL A 855 -67.48 1.61 24.68
C VAL A 855 -67.29 2.11 23.24
N GLU A 856 -67.21 3.44 23.06
CA GLU A 856 -66.95 4.03 21.74
C GLU A 856 -65.58 3.54 21.23
N VAL A 857 -65.58 2.95 20.04
CA VAL A 857 -64.34 2.50 19.40
C VAL A 857 -63.88 3.55 18.39
N PRO A 858 -62.56 3.83 18.32
CA PRO A 858 -62.03 4.66 17.25
C PRO A 858 -62.44 4.08 15.89
N SER A 859 -63.20 4.86 15.12
CA SER A 859 -63.66 4.53 13.78
C SER A 859 -63.51 5.75 12.88
N SER A 860 -63.57 5.57 11.56
CA SER A 860 -63.45 6.65 10.57
C SER A 860 -64.61 7.65 10.57
N GLY A 861 -65.61 7.50 11.45
CA GLY A 861 -66.83 8.34 11.43
C GLY A 861 -67.74 8.02 10.25
N GLU A 862 -67.56 6.86 9.64
CA GLU A 862 -68.27 6.41 8.45
C GLU A 862 -69.36 5.39 8.81
N LYS A 863 -70.24 5.13 7.84
CA LYS A 863 -71.29 4.11 7.95
C LYS A 863 -70.77 2.66 7.96
N ILE A 864 -69.46 2.43 7.79
CA ILE A 864 -68.80 1.10 7.82
C ILE A 864 -67.62 1.12 8.82
N PHE A 865 -67.47 0.05 9.61
CA PHE A 865 -66.40 -0.16 10.58
C PHE A 865 -65.39 -1.22 10.09
N TYR A 866 -64.08 -0.97 10.27
CA TYR A 866 -62.96 -1.86 9.87
C TYR A 866 -61.93 -2.05 11.01
N LYS A 867 -61.34 -3.25 11.15
CA LYS A 867 -60.22 -3.52 12.09
C LYS A 867 -59.23 -4.55 11.53
N ASN A 868 -57.97 -4.15 11.31
CA ASN A 868 -56.87 -5.03 10.85
C ASN A 868 -56.24 -5.83 12.00
N ASP A 869 -55.52 -6.91 11.64
CA ASP A 869 -54.71 -7.76 12.52
C ASP A 869 -55.44 -8.17 13.81
N VAL A 870 -56.67 -8.64 13.66
CA VAL A 870 -57.55 -8.91 14.81
C VAL A 870 -56.97 -9.99 15.71
N THR A 871 -57.10 -9.78 17.00
CA THR A 871 -56.73 -10.75 18.03
C THR A 871 -57.99 -11.38 18.60
N ARG A 872 -57.86 -12.44 19.41
CA ARG A 872 -59.01 -13.00 20.13
C ARG A 872 -59.73 -11.98 21.01
N ALA A 873 -59.04 -10.92 21.45
CA ALA A 873 -59.66 -9.84 22.24
C ALA A 873 -60.65 -8.99 21.43
N ASP A 874 -60.65 -9.09 20.10
CA ASP A 874 -61.53 -8.32 19.22
C ASP A 874 -62.96 -8.90 19.11
N THR A 875 -63.24 -10.05 19.73
CA THR A 875 -64.61 -10.58 19.86
C THR A 875 -65.48 -9.67 20.75
N GLY A 876 -66.78 -9.54 20.46
CA GLY A 876 -67.72 -8.69 21.21
C GLY A 876 -68.90 -8.17 20.38
N ILE A 877 -69.74 -7.32 20.96
CA ILE A 877 -70.97 -6.76 20.35
C ILE A 877 -70.75 -5.31 19.89
N TYR A 878 -71.14 -4.96 18.67
CA TYR A 878 -70.94 -3.64 18.06
C TYR A 878 -72.24 -2.93 17.62
N TYR A 879 -72.31 -1.57 17.63
CA TYR A 879 -73.44 -0.74 17.12
C TYR A 879 -73.06 0.73 16.80
N CYS A 880 -73.94 1.54 16.18
CA CYS A 880 -73.69 2.94 15.73
C CYS A 880 -74.80 3.99 16.11
N VAL A 881 -74.45 5.29 16.26
CA VAL A 881 -75.37 6.46 16.52
C VAL A 881 -75.27 7.55 15.43
N ILE A 882 -76.40 8.14 14.97
CA ILE A 882 -76.57 9.11 13.85
C ILE A 882 -77.20 10.48 14.29
N SER A 883 -76.81 11.66 13.74
CA SER A 883 -77.38 13.00 14.12
C SER A 883 -77.28 14.14 13.08
N ASN A 884 -78.15 15.20 13.14
CA ASN A 884 -78.07 16.48 12.36
C ASN A 884 -78.21 17.78 13.21
N GLU A 885 -78.32 18.96 12.57
CA GLU A 885 -78.44 20.28 13.24
C GLU A 885 -79.72 20.47 14.08
N CYS A 886 -80.71 19.60 13.91
CA CYS A 886 -81.97 19.63 14.62
C CYS A 886 -82.14 18.47 15.65
N ASP A 887 -81.53 17.27 15.49
CA ASP A 887 -81.69 16.10 16.42
C ASP A 887 -80.73 14.85 16.23
N SER A 888 -80.90 13.71 16.98
CA SER A 888 -80.09 12.43 16.91
C SER A 888 -80.83 11.05 17.14
N ILE A 889 -80.30 9.90 16.64
CA ILE A 889 -80.88 8.50 16.65
C ILE A 889 -79.82 7.32 16.62
N ARG A 890 -80.12 6.02 16.91
CA ARG A 890 -79.15 4.87 17.05
C ARG A 890 -79.54 3.52 16.38
N THR A 891 -78.57 2.67 15.94
CA THR A 891 -78.73 1.28 15.35
C THR A 891 -78.81 0.09 16.33
N ASP A 892 -79.06 -1.09 15.75
CA ASP A 892 -79.02 -2.43 16.37
C ASP A 892 -77.58 -2.98 16.60
N ASN A 893 -77.47 -4.08 17.37
CA ASN A 893 -76.22 -4.74 17.83
C ASN A 893 -75.71 -5.88 16.90
N VAL A 894 -74.38 -6.06 16.80
CA VAL A 894 -73.66 -7.04 15.95
C VAL A 894 -72.64 -7.87 16.75
N GLU A 895 -72.71 -9.21 16.78
CA GLU A 895 -71.80 -10.07 17.55
C GLU A 895 -70.61 -10.62 16.74
N VAL A 896 -69.38 -10.41 17.22
CA VAL A 896 -68.12 -10.89 16.62
C VAL A 896 -67.51 -12.00 17.49
N TYR A 897 -67.21 -13.18 16.91
CA TYR A 897 -66.81 -14.38 17.67
C TYR A 897 -65.64 -15.18 17.08
N TYR A 898 -64.91 -15.94 17.92
CA TYR A 898 -63.78 -16.83 17.55
C TYR A 898 -64.14 -18.31 17.77
N ASP A 899 -63.77 -19.21 16.85
CA ASP A 899 -64.04 -20.67 16.92
C ASP A 899 -62.73 -21.48 16.70
N PRO A 900 -62.25 -22.21 17.73
CA PRO A 900 -60.96 -22.93 17.71
C PRO A 900 -60.97 -24.31 17.03
N THR A 901 -62.12 -24.82 16.58
CA THR A 901 -62.27 -26.21 16.05
C THR A 901 -62.32 -26.31 14.52
N ALA A 902 -61.97 -25.26 13.79
CA ALA A 902 -61.87 -25.31 12.33
C ALA A 902 -60.53 -25.92 11.88
N VAL A 903 -60.59 -27.13 11.33
CA VAL A 903 -59.50 -27.82 10.61
C VAL A 903 -58.99 -26.94 9.46
N ASN A 904 -57.67 -26.80 9.33
CA ASN A 904 -57.01 -26.08 8.24
C ASN A 904 -57.63 -26.47 6.89
N GLU A 905 -57.96 -25.51 6.03
CA GLU A 905 -58.47 -25.75 4.67
C GLU A 905 -57.40 -26.35 3.73
N VAL A 906 -56.69 -27.39 4.16
CA VAL A 906 -55.81 -28.23 3.34
C VAL A 906 -56.59 -29.49 3.00
N ALA A 907 -56.72 -29.82 1.71
CA ALA A 907 -57.31 -31.08 1.31
C ALA A 907 -56.15 -31.99 0.96
N GLU A 908 -56.15 -33.18 1.54
CA GLU A 908 -55.14 -34.21 1.31
C GLU A 908 -55.79 -35.44 0.68
N ILE A 909 -55.25 -35.91 -0.44
CA ILE A 909 -55.67 -37.16 -1.08
C ILE A 909 -54.42 -37.93 -1.49
N ASN A 910 -54.27 -39.16 -0.98
CA ASN A 910 -53.12 -40.04 -1.21
C ASN A 910 -51.75 -39.38 -0.92
N GLY A 911 -51.69 -38.46 0.04
CA GLY A 911 -50.47 -37.72 0.42
C GLY A 911 -50.20 -36.46 -0.40
N PHE A 912 -51.00 -36.15 -1.44
CA PHE A 912 -50.94 -34.85 -2.10
C PHE A 912 -51.81 -33.84 -1.36
N THR A 913 -51.34 -32.60 -1.22
CA THR A 913 -52.12 -31.52 -0.59
C THR A 913 -52.24 -30.26 -1.44
N LEU A 914 -53.30 -29.45 -1.23
CA LEU A 914 -53.46 -28.11 -1.82
C LEU A 914 -54.15 -27.13 -0.84
N GLU A 915 -53.58 -25.94 -0.68
CA GLU A 915 -54.10 -24.85 0.17
C GLU A 915 -54.90 -23.77 -0.61
N SER A 916 -55.83 -23.08 0.07
CA SER A 916 -56.53 -21.89 -0.47
C SER A 916 -55.53 -20.73 -0.72
N PRO A 917 -55.64 -19.96 -1.82
CA PRO A 917 -54.72 -18.84 -2.08
C PRO A 917 -54.76 -17.80 -0.96
N GLN A 918 -53.60 -17.20 -0.65
CA GLN A 918 -53.52 -16.16 0.39
C GLN A 918 -52.83 -14.90 -0.16
N PRO A 919 -53.44 -13.70 -0.02
CA PRO A 919 -54.77 -13.42 0.57
C PRO A 919 -55.94 -13.83 -0.35
N ASN A 920 -57.12 -14.11 0.23
CA ASN A 920 -58.37 -14.33 -0.49
C ASN A 920 -59.51 -13.56 0.21
N PRO A 921 -60.13 -12.53 -0.40
CA PRO A 921 -60.06 -12.17 -1.82
C PRO A 921 -58.69 -11.66 -2.30
N VAL A 922 -58.29 -12.09 -3.49
CA VAL A 922 -57.08 -11.67 -4.20
C VAL A 922 -57.35 -10.32 -4.86
N VAL A 923 -56.53 -9.32 -4.53
CA VAL A 923 -56.59 -8.00 -5.18
C VAL A 923 -55.47 -7.85 -6.22
N ASN A 924 -54.21 -8.15 -5.85
CA ASN A 924 -53.04 -7.94 -6.71
C ASN A 924 -52.22 -9.22 -7.00
N SER A 925 -51.84 -9.99 -5.98
CA SER A 925 -51.18 -11.30 -6.12
C SER A 925 -51.50 -12.20 -4.93
N SER A 926 -51.31 -13.51 -5.07
CA SER A 926 -51.50 -14.49 -4.00
C SER A 926 -50.55 -15.69 -4.13
N LEU A 927 -50.25 -16.35 -3.01
CA LEU A 927 -49.40 -17.55 -2.97
C LEU A 927 -50.24 -18.82 -2.78
N ILE A 928 -49.90 -19.90 -3.49
CA ILE A 928 -50.57 -21.20 -3.41
C ILE A 928 -49.53 -22.28 -3.04
N ARG A 929 -49.81 -23.09 -2.02
CA ARG A 929 -48.90 -24.14 -1.51
C ARG A 929 -49.49 -25.54 -1.72
N PHE A 930 -48.63 -26.52 -2.01
CA PHE A 930 -49.02 -27.92 -2.27
C PHE A 930 -47.90 -28.91 -1.94
N VAL A 931 -48.25 -30.18 -1.69
CA VAL A 931 -47.30 -31.26 -1.35
C VAL A 931 -47.42 -32.43 -2.32
N VAL A 932 -46.28 -33.06 -2.64
CA VAL A 932 -46.15 -34.23 -3.50
C VAL A 932 -45.53 -35.38 -2.70
N PRO A 933 -46.20 -36.52 -2.49
CA PRO A 933 -45.75 -37.55 -1.56
C PRO A 933 -44.72 -38.53 -2.15
N MET A 934 -44.69 -38.67 -3.48
CA MET A 934 -43.79 -39.55 -4.21
C MET A 934 -43.60 -39.01 -5.63
N GLU A 935 -42.58 -39.50 -6.36
CA GLU A 935 -42.30 -38.99 -7.69
C GLU A 935 -43.51 -39.17 -8.64
N ALA A 936 -44.07 -38.05 -9.11
CA ALA A 936 -45.29 -38.03 -9.90
C ALA A 936 -45.37 -36.82 -10.84
N GLN A 937 -46.17 -36.94 -11.91
CA GLN A 937 -46.51 -35.81 -12.79
C GLN A 937 -47.62 -34.97 -12.13
N VAL A 938 -47.40 -33.68 -11.91
CA VAL A 938 -48.34 -32.78 -11.22
C VAL A 938 -48.75 -31.62 -12.12
N THR A 939 -50.05 -31.34 -12.17
CA THR A 939 -50.63 -30.20 -12.88
C THR A 939 -51.48 -29.35 -11.93
N ILE A 940 -51.23 -28.03 -11.87
CA ILE A 940 -52.07 -27.06 -11.13
C ILE A 940 -52.67 -26.06 -12.11
N SER A 941 -53.98 -25.83 -12.02
CA SER A 941 -54.74 -24.98 -12.94
C SER A 941 -55.85 -24.19 -12.24
N LEU A 942 -56.23 -23.03 -12.78
CA LEU A 942 -57.41 -22.27 -12.37
C LEU A 942 -58.58 -22.53 -13.33
N ARG A 943 -59.77 -22.68 -12.74
CA ARG A 943 -61.04 -22.82 -13.46
C ARG A 943 -62.02 -21.73 -13.10
N ASN A 944 -62.80 -21.31 -14.08
CA ASN A 944 -63.96 -20.45 -13.84
C ASN A 944 -65.14 -21.28 -13.28
N THR A 945 -66.25 -20.62 -12.94
CA THR A 945 -67.47 -21.27 -12.42
C THR A 945 -68.14 -22.23 -13.41
N LEU A 946 -67.80 -22.17 -14.71
CA LEU A 946 -68.25 -23.10 -15.74
C LEU A 946 -67.34 -24.33 -15.87
N GLY A 947 -66.26 -24.41 -15.09
CA GLY A 947 -65.32 -25.54 -15.07
C GLY A 947 -64.29 -25.54 -16.20
N GLN A 948 -64.18 -24.47 -17.00
CA GLN A 948 -63.16 -24.36 -18.04
C GLN A 948 -61.80 -23.98 -17.43
N VAL A 949 -60.70 -24.58 -17.91
CA VAL A 949 -59.35 -24.17 -17.50
C VAL A 949 -59.03 -22.82 -18.13
N VAL A 950 -58.86 -21.80 -17.29
CA VAL A 950 -58.53 -20.43 -17.73
C VAL A 950 -57.06 -20.10 -17.57
N ALA A 951 -56.33 -20.85 -16.74
CA ALA A 951 -54.86 -20.76 -16.64
C ALA A 951 -54.28 -22.08 -16.10
N THR A 952 -53.10 -22.48 -16.59
CA THR A 952 -52.31 -23.60 -16.04
C THR A 952 -51.04 -23.02 -15.42
N LEU A 953 -50.88 -23.20 -14.11
CA LEU A 953 -49.78 -22.63 -13.33
C LEU A 953 -48.57 -23.56 -13.30
N ILE A 954 -48.78 -24.88 -13.27
CA ILE A 954 -47.72 -25.91 -13.26
C ILE A 954 -48.16 -27.10 -14.11
N ASN A 955 -47.22 -27.72 -14.84
CA ASN A 955 -47.37 -29.07 -15.43
C ASN A 955 -45.98 -29.74 -15.62
N ALA A 956 -45.50 -30.43 -14.58
CA ALA A 956 -44.17 -31.06 -14.59
C ALA A 956 -44.09 -32.26 -13.65
N ARG A 957 -43.01 -33.04 -13.77
CA ARG A 957 -42.73 -34.17 -12.88
C ARG A 957 -41.95 -33.69 -11.66
N TYR A 958 -42.43 -34.05 -10.47
CA TYR A 958 -41.82 -33.67 -9.19
C TYR A 958 -41.50 -34.92 -8.40
N SER A 959 -40.36 -34.90 -7.71
CA SER A 959 -40.03 -35.86 -6.65
C SER A 959 -40.87 -35.58 -5.39
N ALA A 960 -40.80 -36.45 -4.38
CA ALA A 960 -41.48 -36.23 -3.11
C ALA A 960 -40.99 -34.93 -2.42
N GLY A 961 -41.89 -34.06 -1.97
CA GLY A 961 -41.57 -32.82 -1.25
C GLY A 961 -42.71 -31.78 -1.21
N ASP A 962 -42.46 -30.67 -0.52
CA ASP A 962 -43.37 -29.52 -0.38
C ASP A 962 -43.01 -28.40 -1.36
N TYR A 963 -44.02 -27.81 -2.01
CA TYR A 963 -43.83 -26.83 -3.10
C TYR A 963 -44.83 -25.66 -3.01
N SER A 964 -44.52 -24.58 -3.72
CA SER A 964 -45.44 -23.43 -3.85
C SER A 964 -45.34 -22.77 -5.21
N VAL A 965 -46.42 -22.10 -5.62
CA VAL A 965 -46.52 -21.32 -6.86
C VAL A 965 -47.20 -19.98 -6.61
N GLU A 966 -46.66 -18.93 -7.22
CA GLU A 966 -47.26 -17.60 -7.16
C GLU A 966 -48.32 -17.44 -8.26
N PHE A 967 -49.47 -16.87 -7.89
CA PHE A 967 -50.56 -16.55 -8.80
C PHE A 967 -50.82 -15.04 -8.83
N ASN A 968 -50.69 -14.45 -10.02
CA ASN A 968 -51.07 -13.07 -10.29
C ASN A 968 -52.19 -13.05 -11.36
N PRO A 969 -53.41 -12.57 -11.03
CA PRO A 969 -54.51 -12.55 -11.99
C PRO A 969 -54.30 -11.58 -13.16
N SER A 970 -53.44 -10.58 -13.01
CA SER A 970 -53.16 -9.58 -14.06
C SER A 970 -52.26 -10.11 -15.17
N SER A 971 -51.30 -10.99 -14.86
CA SER A 971 -50.42 -11.60 -15.88
C SER A 971 -51.14 -12.58 -16.80
N SER A 972 -52.32 -13.06 -16.38
CA SER A 972 -53.19 -13.96 -17.15
C SER A 972 -54.50 -13.29 -17.62
N ASN A 973 -54.64 -11.97 -17.45
CA ASN A 973 -55.82 -11.16 -17.85
C ASN A 973 -57.18 -11.63 -17.28
N LEU A 974 -57.25 -12.00 -16.00
CA LEU A 974 -58.48 -12.50 -15.35
C LEU A 974 -59.31 -11.37 -14.67
N PRO A 975 -60.66 -11.31 -14.85
CA PRO A 975 -61.54 -10.31 -14.21
C PRO A 975 -61.93 -10.63 -12.75
N ALA A 976 -62.46 -9.62 -12.01
CA ALA A 976 -62.99 -9.79 -10.65
C ALA A 976 -64.19 -10.75 -10.64
N GLY A 977 -64.24 -11.64 -9.64
CA GLY A 977 -65.23 -12.72 -9.57
C GLY A 977 -64.73 -13.92 -8.76
N VAL A 978 -65.49 -15.02 -8.78
CA VAL A 978 -65.16 -16.26 -8.06
C VAL A 978 -64.62 -17.32 -9.02
N TYR A 979 -63.54 -17.98 -8.62
CA TYR A 979 -62.79 -18.99 -9.37
C TYR A 979 -62.43 -20.18 -8.47
N PHE A 980 -61.91 -21.25 -9.09
CA PHE A 980 -61.46 -22.46 -8.39
C PHE A 980 -60.05 -22.87 -8.81
N THR A 981 -59.15 -22.99 -7.84
CA THR A 981 -57.79 -23.52 -8.03
C THR A 981 -57.79 -25.04 -7.86
N GLU A 982 -57.16 -25.78 -8.78
CA GLU A 982 -57.22 -27.24 -8.85
C GLU A 982 -55.84 -27.89 -9.07
N LEU A 983 -55.53 -28.94 -8.30
CA LEU A 983 -54.35 -29.81 -8.45
C LEU A 983 -54.77 -31.19 -8.97
N ASN A 984 -54.06 -31.71 -9.99
CA ASN A 984 -54.22 -33.06 -10.54
C ASN A 984 -52.90 -33.83 -10.64
N SER A 985 -52.90 -35.12 -10.26
CA SER A 985 -51.78 -36.04 -10.48
C SER A 985 -52.29 -37.49 -10.56
N GLY A 986 -52.21 -38.13 -11.73
CA GLY A 986 -52.81 -39.46 -11.94
C GLY A 986 -54.32 -39.48 -11.64
N ASN A 987 -54.73 -40.24 -10.62
CA ASN A 987 -56.12 -40.31 -10.15
C ASN A 987 -56.44 -39.33 -9.00
N VAL A 988 -55.49 -38.48 -8.60
CA VAL A 988 -55.69 -37.50 -7.51
C VAL A 988 -56.14 -36.16 -8.07
N ARG A 989 -57.23 -35.60 -7.51
CA ARG A 989 -57.80 -34.28 -7.86
C ARG A 989 -58.24 -33.50 -6.61
N ILE A 990 -57.73 -32.29 -6.42
CA ILE A 990 -58.01 -31.44 -5.24
C ILE A 990 -58.38 -30.01 -5.67
N VAL A 991 -59.42 -29.38 -5.09
CA VAL A 991 -59.97 -28.05 -5.50
C VAL A 991 -60.15 -27.07 -4.32
N ARG A 992 -59.91 -25.76 -4.55
CA ARG A 992 -60.09 -24.64 -3.59
C ARG A 992 -60.70 -23.38 -4.21
N SER A 993 -61.49 -22.61 -3.45
CA SER A 993 -62.13 -21.37 -3.92
C SER A 993 -61.19 -20.17 -3.92
N THR A 994 -61.33 -19.29 -4.90
CA THR A 994 -60.51 -18.09 -5.09
C THR A 994 -61.41 -16.93 -5.50
N VAL A 995 -61.51 -15.87 -4.67
CA VAL A 995 -62.28 -14.66 -4.98
C VAL A 995 -61.33 -13.58 -5.44
N ILE A 996 -61.63 -12.87 -6.52
CA ILE A 996 -60.86 -11.73 -7.02
C ILE A 996 -61.75 -10.47 -6.91
N ILE A 997 -61.24 -9.40 -6.31
CA ILE A 997 -61.92 -8.08 -6.23
C ILE A 997 -60.99 -6.99 -6.78
N ARG A 998 -61.55 -5.90 -7.31
CA ARG A 998 -60.81 -4.75 -7.83
C ARG A 998 -61.11 -3.47 -7.06
#